data_AF-G3R6V3-F1
#
_entry.id   AF-G3R6V3-F1
#
_cell.length_a   1.000
_cell.length_b   1.000
_cell.length_c   1.000
_cell.angle_alpha   90.00
_cell.angle_beta   90.00
_cell.angle_gamma   90.00
#
_symmetry.space_group_name_H-M   'P 1'
#
loop_
_entity.id
_entity.type
_entity.pdbx_description
1 polymer ?
#
loop_
_entity_poly.entity_id
_entity_poly.type
_entity_poly.pdbx_seq_one_letter_code
_entity_poly.pdbx_strand_id
1 'polypeptide(L)'
;MLPTEVPQSHPGPSALLLLQLLLPPTSAFFPNIWSLLAAPGSITHQDLTEEAALNVTLQLFLEQPPSGRPPLRLEDFLGRTLLADDLFAAYFGPGSSRRFRAALGEVSRANAAQDFLPTSRNDPDLHFDAERLGQGRARLVGALRETVVAARALDHTLARQRLGAALHALQDFYSHSNWVELGEQQPHPHLLWPRQELQNLAQVADPTCSDCEELSCPRNWLGFTLLTSGYFGTHPPKPPGKCSHGGHFDRSSSQPPRGGNNKDSTSPGFSPHHMLHLQAAKLALLASIQAFGLLRSRLGDRDFSRLLDITPASSLSFVLDTTGSMGEEINAAKIQARHIVEQRRGSPMEPVHYVLVPFHDPGFGPVFTTSDPDSFWQQLNEIHALGGGDEPEMCLSALQLALLHTPPLSDIFVFTDASPKDAFLTNQVESLTQERRCRVTFLVTEDTSRVQGRARREILSPLRFEPYKAVALASGGEVIFTKDQHIRDVAAIVGESMAALVTLPLDPPVVVPGQPLVFSVDGLLQKITVRIHGDISSFWIKNPAGVSQGQEEGVGPLGHTRRFGQFWMVTMDDPPQTGTWEIQVTAEDTPGVRVQAQTSLDFLFHFGIPMEDGPHPGLYPLTQPVAGLQTQLLVEVTGLGSRANPGDPQPHFSHVILRGVPEGAELGQVPLEPVGPPERGLLAASLSPTLLSTPRPFSLELIGQDAAGRRLHRAAPQPSTVVPVLLELSGPSGFLAPGSKVPLSLRIASFSGPQDLDLRTFVNPSFSLTSNLSRAHLELNESAWGRLWLEVPDSAAPDSVVMVTVTAAGREANPVPPTHAFLRLLVSAPALQDQHTTPTGSSDPILTTATPAFSPFTLVTQGRAGAGLAAGSPWWGTVGGVLLLLGLASW
;
A
#
# COMPACT_ATOMS: atom_id res chain seq x y z
N MET A 1 -45.43 4.71 -25.57
CA MET A 1 -45.33 5.84 -24.62
C MET A 1 -44.52 5.37 -23.43
N LEU A 2 -43.55 6.18 -23.01
CA LEU A 2 -42.74 6.15 -21.77
C LEU A 2 -42.84 4.89 -20.87
N PRO A 3 -41.78 4.07 -20.77
CA PRO A 3 -41.51 3.29 -19.56
C PRO A 3 -40.89 4.19 -18.48
N THR A 4 -41.19 3.87 -17.22
CA THR A 4 -40.78 4.58 -16.01
C THR A 4 -39.27 4.52 -15.76
N GLU A 5 -38.66 5.67 -15.47
CA GLU A 5 -37.31 5.74 -14.91
C GLU A 5 -37.28 5.19 -13.48
N VAL A 6 -36.27 4.37 -13.17
CA VAL A 6 -35.90 4.03 -11.80
C VAL A 6 -35.17 5.25 -11.23
N PRO A 7 -35.59 5.81 -10.08
CA PRO A 7 -34.97 7.01 -9.55
C PRO A 7 -33.53 6.72 -9.13
N GLN A 8 -32.58 7.38 -9.78
CA GLN A 8 -31.20 7.43 -9.32
C GLN A 8 -31.18 8.14 -7.96
N SER A 9 -30.72 7.43 -6.92
CA SER A 9 -30.53 7.98 -5.59
C SER A 9 -29.33 8.92 -5.58
N HIS A 10 -29.51 10.13 -6.11
CA HIS A 10 -28.55 11.22 -5.91
C HIS A 10 -28.51 11.55 -4.41
N PRO A 11 -27.33 11.62 -3.77
CA PRO A 11 -27.23 12.17 -2.43
C PRO A 11 -27.65 13.64 -2.47
N GLY A 12 -28.66 13.99 -1.66
CA GLY A 12 -29.22 15.34 -1.66
C GLY A 12 -28.20 16.39 -1.20
N PRO A 13 -28.34 17.66 -1.63
CA PRO A 13 -27.39 18.74 -1.29
C PRO A 13 -27.24 18.97 0.22
N SER A 14 -28.20 18.51 1.04
CA SER A 14 -28.13 18.53 2.50
C SER A 14 -26.99 17.67 3.09
N ALA A 15 -26.58 16.58 2.43
CA ALA A 15 -25.45 15.75 2.89
C ALA A 15 -24.10 16.44 2.64
N LEU A 16 -23.97 17.12 1.49
CA LEU A 16 -22.81 17.96 1.17
C LEU A 16 -22.69 19.18 2.09
N LEU A 17 -23.82 19.74 2.56
CA LEU A 17 -23.82 20.86 3.49
C LEU A 17 -23.42 20.44 4.92
N LEU A 18 -23.83 19.25 5.36
CA LEU A 18 -23.47 18.69 6.68
C LEU A 18 -22.00 18.26 6.76
N LEU A 19 -21.37 17.91 5.64
CA LEU A 19 -19.92 17.63 5.61
C LEU A 19 -19.05 18.87 5.85
N GLN A 20 -19.60 20.09 5.73
CA GLN A 20 -18.86 21.34 5.97
C GLN A 20 -18.53 21.59 7.45
N LEU A 21 -19.10 20.79 8.38
CA LEU A 21 -18.91 20.92 9.83
C LEU A 21 -17.82 19.98 10.40
N LEU A 22 -17.15 19.19 9.56
CA LEU A 22 -16.04 18.30 9.95
C LEU A 22 -14.66 18.94 9.82
N LEU A 23 -14.55 20.11 9.18
CA LEU A 23 -13.25 20.66 8.76
C LEU A 23 -12.62 21.57 9.83
N PRO A 24 -11.47 21.22 10.42
CA PRO A 24 -10.55 22.23 10.96
C PRO A 24 -9.99 23.08 9.79
N PRO A 25 -9.57 24.33 10.02
CA PRO A 25 -8.99 25.16 8.98
C PRO A 25 -7.50 24.86 8.75
N THR A 26 -7.03 24.51 7.53
CA THR A 26 -5.69 24.87 6.95
C THR A 26 -5.52 24.51 5.43
N SER A 27 -4.30 24.47 4.83
CA SER A 27 -3.93 25.18 3.56
C SER A 27 -2.89 24.56 2.54
N ALA A 28 -2.84 24.91 1.22
CA ALA A 28 -2.36 24.07 0.07
C ALA A 28 -1.18 24.49 -0.86
N PHE A 29 -0.21 23.69 -1.35
CA PHE A 29 0.38 22.36 -1.07
C PHE A 29 1.90 22.35 -1.33
N PHE A 30 2.67 21.74 -0.45
CA PHE A 30 4.00 21.17 -0.75
C PHE A 30 3.91 19.63 -0.75
N PRO A 31 4.91 18.88 -1.25
CA PRO A 31 4.81 17.42 -1.44
C PRO A 31 4.40 16.64 -0.18
N ASN A 32 5.16 16.79 0.90
CA ASN A 32 4.98 16.00 2.12
C ASN A 32 5.52 16.70 3.36
N ILE A 33 5.33 16.08 4.53
CA ILE A 33 5.57 16.69 5.84
C ILE A 33 7.00 17.24 6.05
N TRP A 34 7.99 16.73 5.31
CA TRP A 34 9.37 17.23 5.33
C TRP A 34 9.50 18.67 4.84
N SER A 35 8.67 19.04 3.86
CA SER A 35 8.63 20.37 3.24
C SER A 35 8.20 21.47 4.22
N LEU A 36 7.53 21.10 5.33
CA LEU A 36 7.09 22.04 6.37
C LEU A 36 8.26 22.68 7.13
N LEU A 37 9.47 22.10 7.05
CA LEU A 37 10.71 22.72 7.53
C LEU A 37 10.99 24.04 6.80
N ALA A 38 10.62 24.15 5.52
CA ALA A 38 10.81 25.34 4.69
C ALA A 38 9.61 26.31 4.74
N ALA A 39 8.39 25.79 4.91
CA ALA A 39 7.17 26.61 5.00
C ALA A 39 6.20 26.12 6.11
N PRO A 40 6.49 26.45 7.38
CA PRO A 40 5.63 26.08 8.50
C PRO A 40 4.19 26.57 8.35
N GLY A 41 3.23 25.73 8.74
CA GLY A 41 1.79 26.03 8.66
C GLY A 41 1.12 25.67 7.33
N SER A 42 1.83 25.04 6.40
CA SER A 42 1.23 24.44 5.19
C SER A 42 0.62 23.04 5.49
N ILE A 43 -0.42 22.63 4.76
CA ILE A 43 -1.03 21.27 4.74
C ILE A 43 -0.63 20.63 3.40
N THR A 44 0.32 19.71 3.40
CA THR A 44 0.93 19.11 2.20
C THR A 44 -0.01 18.25 1.35
N HIS A 45 0.39 17.89 0.12
CA HIS A 45 -0.34 16.92 -0.73
C HIS A 45 -0.65 15.61 0.01
N GLN A 46 0.29 15.19 0.87
CA GLN A 46 0.09 14.07 1.80
C GLN A 46 -1.13 14.27 2.70
N ASP A 47 -1.23 15.42 3.37
CA ASP A 47 -2.29 15.73 4.33
C ASP A 47 -3.68 15.70 3.69
N LEU A 48 -3.85 16.33 2.51
CA LEU A 48 -5.11 16.25 1.77
C LEU A 48 -5.52 14.82 1.44
N THR A 49 -4.55 14.05 0.96
CA THR A 49 -4.79 12.72 0.42
C THR A 49 -5.26 11.80 1.53
N GLU A 50 -4.63 11.90 2.70
CA GLU A 50 -5.03 11.22 3.92
C GLU A 50 -6.41 11.71 4.39
N GLU A 51 -6.64 13.02 4.55
CA GLU A 51 -7.91 13.56 5.06
C GLU A 51 -9.11 13.29 4.14
N ALA A 52 -8.93 13.36 2.82
CA ALA A 52 -9.98 13.06 1.85
C ALA A 52 -10.37 11.58 1.86
N ALA A 53 -9.38 10.67 1.95
CA ALA A 53 -9.63 9.24 2.06
C ALA A 53 -10.32 8.88 3.37
N LEU A 54 -9.91 9.50 4.49
CA LEU A 54 -10.54 9.30 5.81
C LEU A 54 -11.97 9.84 5.85
N ASN A 55 -12.27 10.97 5.21
CA ASN A 55 -13.63 11.49 5.08
C ASN A 55 -14.56 10.51 4.34
N VAL A 56 -14.14 9.99 3.18
CA VAL A 56 -14.96 9.02 2.42
C VAL A 56 -15.04 7.66 3.13
N THR A 57 -14.02 7.28 3.90
CA THR A 57 -14.07 6.09 4.77
C THR A 57 -15.06 6.26 5.92
N LEU A 58 -15.12 7.43 6.57
CA LEU A 58 -16.12 7.74 7.59
C LEU A 58 -17.55 7.71 7.00
N GLN A 59 -17.76 8.28 5.81
CA GLN A 59 -19.04 8.19 5.11
C GLN A 59 -19.45 6.73 4.86
N LEU A 60 -18.54 5.91 4.34
CA LEU A 60 -18.76 4.48 4.13
C LEU A 60 -19.17 3.77 5.43
N PHE A 61 -18.48 4.02 6.54
CA PHE A 61 -18.77 3.39 7.85
C PHE A 61 -20.07 3.89 8.51
N LEU A 62 -20.52 5.11 8.20
CA LEU A 62 -21.82 5.64 8.64
C LEU A 62 -22.98 5.04 7.83
N GLU A 63 -22.76 4.78 6.53
CA GLU A 63 -23.76 4.21 5.62
C GLU A 63 -23.86 2.67 5.72
N GLN A 64 -22.76 2.00 6.02
CA GLN A 64 -22.70 0.56 6.28
C GLN A 64 -22.40 0.29 7.76
N PRO A 65 -23.39 0.19 8.66
CA PRO A 65 -23.12 -0.04 10.07
C PRO A 65 -22.49 -1.42 10.33
N PRO A 66 -21.51 -1.53 11.25
CA PRO A 66 -20.79 -2.77 11.51
C PRO A 66 -21.70 -3.86 12.13
N SER A 67 -21.63 -5.07 11.59
CA SER A 67 -22.43 -6.21 12.08
C SER A 67 -22.12 -6.55 13.54
N GLY A 68 -23.16 -6.65 14.38
CA GLY A 68 -23.05 -7.02 15.79
C GLY A 68 -22.52 -5.91 16.71
N ARG A 69 -22.49 -4.66 16.26
CA ARG A 69 -21.92 -3.51 17.01
C ARG A 69 -22.82 -2.27 16.93
N PRO A 70 -22.65 -1.30 17.84
CA PRO A 70 -23.32 0.00 17.71
C PRO A 70 -22.91 0.70 16.40
N PRO A 71 -23.85 1.34 15.68
CA PRO A 71 -23.51 2.21 14.56
C PRO A 71 -22.61 3.36 15.03
N LEU A 72 -21.67 3.77 14.18
CA LEU A 72 -20.90 5.00 14.38
C LEU A 72 -21.84 6.20 14.33
N ARG A 73 -21.51 7.26 15.07
CA ARG A 73 -22.23 8.53 15.01
C ARG A 73 -21.31 9.63 14.51
N LEU A 74 -21.82 10.49 13.64
CA LEU A 74 -21.07 11.63 13.13
C LEU A 74 -20.58 12.56 14.27
N GLU A 75 -21.40 12.70 15.32
CA GLU A 75 -21.09 13.49 16.52
C GLU A 75 -19.82 13.03 17.27
N ASP A 76 -19.40 11.77 17.14
CA ASP A 76 -18.18 11.25 17.75
C ASP A 76 -16.89 11.79 17.08
N PHE A 77 -17.02 12.32 15.85
CA PHE A 77 -15.91 12.76 14.99
C PHE A 77 -15.94 14.27 14.66
N LEU A 78 -17.04 14.97 14.95
CA LEU A 78 -17.16 16.42 14.70
C LEU A 78 -16.15 17.22 15.54
N GLY A 79 -15.45 18.15 14.89
CA GLY A 79 -14.45 19.02 15.52
C GLY A 79 -13.17 18.30 15.98
N ARG A 80 -12.90 17.09 15.47
CA ARG A 80 -11.70 16.29 15.79
C ARG A 80 -10.94 15.96 14.51
N THR A 81 -9.61 15.86 14.61
CA THR A 81 -8.78 15.29 13.54
C THR A 81 -9.19 13.84 13.30
N LEU A 82 -9.55 13.49 12.05
CA LEU A 82 -9.80 12.10 11.69
C LEU A 82 -8.48 11.34 11.67
N LEU A 83 -8.43 10.21 12.40
CA LEU A 83 -7.28 9.30 12.40
C LEU A 83 -7.71 7.93 11.85
N ALA A 84 -6.88 7.34 11.01
CA ALA A 84 -7.10 6.01 10.44
C ALA A 84 -7.35 4.96 11.54
N ASP A 85 -6.59 5.06 12.64
CA ASP A 85 -6.62 4.10 13.74
C ASP A 85 -7.92 4.17 14.54
N ASP A 86 -8.42 5.38 14.84
CA ASP A 86 -9.67 5.55 15.57
C ASP A 86 -10.89 5.20 14.73
N LEU A 87 -10.89 5.52 13.43
CA LEU A 87 -11.95 5.10 12.50
C LEU A 87 -11.98 3.57 12.37
N PHE A 88 -10.83 2.94 12.15
CA PHE A 88 -10.70 1.49 12.06
C PHE A 88 -11.11 0.81 13.37
N ALA A 89 -10.69 1.34 14.52
CA ALA A 89 -11.04 0.80 15.83
C ALA A 89 -12.51 1.04 16.21
N ALA A 90 -13.12 2.15 15.81
CA ALA A 90 -14.55 2.39 16.00
C ALA A 90 -15.40 1.37 15.22
N TYR A 91 -14.96 1.02 14.01
CA TYR A 91 -15.67 0.09 13.12
C TYR A 91 -15.38 -1.39 13.44
N PHE A 92 -14.12 -1.81 13.29
CA PHE A 92 -13.66 -3.20 13.45
C PHE A 92 -13.26 -3.56 14.88
N GLY A 93 -12.99 -2.58 15.75
CA GLY A 93 -12.63 -2.80 17.16
C GLY A 93 -11.13 -2.82 17.42
N PRO A 94 -10.71 -3.21 18.64
CA PRO A 94 -9.29 -3.37 18.94
C PRO A 94 -8.66 -4.38 17.96
N GLY A 95 -7.63 -3.93 17.25
CA GLY A 95 -6.95 -4.66 16.18
C GLY A 95 -5.96 -3.74 15.47
N SER A 96 -5.19 -4.29 14.54
CA SER A 96 -4.20 -3.53 13.77
C SER A 96 -4.82 -2.87 12.54
N SER A 97 -4.68 -1.56 12.45
CA SER A 97 -4.98 -0.71 11.29
C SER A 97 -3.84 -0.66 10.27
N ARG A 98 -2.74 -1.38 10.49
CA ARG A 98 -1.46 -1.24 9.78
C ARG A 98 -1.57 -1.31 8.26
N ARG A 99 -2.46 -2.17 7.73
CA ARG A 99 -2.67 -2.30 6.28
C ARG A 99 -3.46 -1.14 5.68
N PHE A 100 -4.52 -0.68 6.34
CA PHE A 100 -5.22 0.55 5.98
C PHE A 100 -4.28 1.76 5.97
N ARG A 101 -3.46 1.94 7.01
CA ARG A 101 -2.44 3.00 7.05
C ARG A 101 -1.42 2.89 5.92
N ALA A 102 -0.92 1.68 5.64
CA ALA A 102 0.03 1.47 4.56
C ALA A 102 -0.56 1.81 3.19
N ALA A 103 -1.82 1.44 2.94
CA ALA A 103 -2.55 1.78 1.72
C ALA A 103 -2.78 3.28 1.57
N LEU A 104 -3.17 3.98 2.65
CA LEU A 104 -3.24 5.45 2.67
C LEU A 104 -1.88 6.08 2.33
N GLY A 105 -0.82 5.60 2.98
CA GLY A 105 0.55 6.05 2.75
C GLY A 105 1.06 5.77 1.32
N GLU A 106 0.62 4.67 0.69
CA GLU A 106 0.92 4.41 -0.72
C GLU A 106 0.29 5.46 -1.65
N VAL A 107 -0.96 5.85 -1.42
CA VAL A 107 -1.62 6.90 -2.22
C VAL A 107 -0.96 8.27 -1.96
N SER A 108 -0.70 8.61 -0.70
CA SER A 108 -0.13 9.92 -0.33
C SER A 108 1.32 10.08 -0.80
N ARG A 109 2.16 9.02 -0.71
CA ARG A 109 3.50 9.03 -1.32
C ARG A 109 3.46 9.03 -2.84
N ALA A 110 2.51 8.36 -3.49
CA ALA A 110 2.39 8.39 -4.95
C ALA A 110 1.93 9.74 -5.50
N ASN A 111 1.15 10.49 -4.71
CA ASN A 111 0.83 11.90 -4.96
C ASN A 111 2.12 12.74 -4.85
N ALA A 112 2.72 12.80 -3.65
CA ALA A 112 3.95 13.57 -3.40
C ALA A 112 5.14 13.20 -4.30
N ALA A 113 5.19 11.98 -4.85
CA ALA A 113 6.24 11.56 -5.78
C ALA A 113 6.21 12.30 -7.12
N GLN A 114 5.07 12.88 -7.54
CA GLN A 114 4.99 13.57 -8.83
C GLN A 114 5.95 14.78 -8.90
N ASP A 115 6.17 15.48 -7.79
CA ASP A 115 7.12 16.61 -7.63
C ASP A 115 8.60 16.23 -7.76
N PHE A 116 8.92 14.93 -7.65
CA PHE A 116 10.30 14.44 -7.62
C PHE A 116 10.65 13.55 -8.81
N LEU A 117 9.68 12.81 -9.35
CA LEU A 117 9.90 11.85 -10.43
C LEU A 117 10.35 12.56 -11.72
N PRO A 118 11.45 12.11 -12.38
CA PRO A 118 11.98 12.77 -13.57
C PRO A 118 11.00 12.91 -14.74
N THR A 119 9.97 12.06 -14.79
CA THR A 119 8.93 12.01 -15.83
C THR A 119 7.76 12.95 -15.60
N SER A 120 7.56 13.47 -14.39
CA SER A 120 6.37 14.27 -14.02
C SER A 120 6.72 15.67 -13.51
N ARG A 121 7.78 15.82 -12.71
CA ARG A 121 8.16 17.05 -11.96
C ARG A 121 8.37 18.35 -12.74
N ASN A 122 8.26 18.31 -14.07
CA ASN A 122 8.32 19.46 -14.98
C ASN A 122 7.33 19.27 -16.16
N ASP A 123 6.34 18.37 -16.05
CA ASP A 123 5.31 18.17 -17.08
C ASP A 123 4.11 19.08 -16.78
N PRO A 124 3.94 20.19 -17.54
CA PRO A 124 2.85 21.13 -17.28
C PRO A 124 1.46 20.53 -17.50
N ASP A 125 1.33 19.36 -18.15
CA ASP A 125 0.05 18.65 -18.16
C ASP A 125 -0.29 18.03 -16.80
N LEU A 126 0.69 17.57 -16.03
CA LEU A 126 0.45 16.93 -14.74
C LEU A 126 0.26 17.95 -13.62
N HIS A 127 0.93 19.11 -13.72
CA HIS A 127 0.84 20.22 -12.75
C HIS A 127 -0.18 21.31 -13.13
N PHE A 128 -1.00 21.11 -14.17
CA PHE A 128 -1.96 22.10 -14.70
C PHE A 128 -1.38 23.47 -15.11
N ASP A 129 -0.07 23.57 -15.29
CA ASP A 129 0.66 24.78 -15.65
C ASP A 129 0.46 25.25 -17.10
N ALA A 130 0.98 26.44 -17.39
CA ALA A 130 1.17 27.00 -18.71
C ALA A 130 -0.11 27.08 -19.57
N GLU A 131 -1.25 27.31 -18.91
CA GLU A 131 -2.60 27.31 -19.48
C GLU A 131 -3.02 25.98 -20.14
N ARG A 132 -2.30 24.86 -19.87
CA ARG A 132 -2.59 23.53 -20.43
C ARG A 132 -3.74 22.79 -19.72
N LEU A 133 -4.72 23.57 -19.24
CA LEU A 133 -5.81 23.13 -18.38
C LEU A 133 -6.66 22.00 -19.00
N GLY A 134 -6.90 22.06 -20.31
CA GLY A 134 -7.64 21.03 -21.03
C GLY A 134 -6.88 19.69 -21.12
N GLN A 135 -5.57 19.75 -21.33
CA GLN A 135 -4.70 18.58 -21.38
C GLN A 135 -4.47 17.99 -19.98
N GLY A 136 -4.29 18.84 -18.96
CA GLY A 136 -4.20 18.37 -17.57
C GLY A 136 -5.47 17.69 -17.08
N ARG A 137 -6.65 18.22 -17.44
CA ARG A 137 -7.92 17.52 -17.22
C ARG A 137 -7.95 16.15 -17.93
N ALA A 138 -7.42 16.05 -19.14
CA ALA A 138 -7.34 14.77 -19.85
C ALA A 138 -6.40 13.77 -19.15
N ARG A 139 -5.26 14.22 -18.60
CA ARG A 139 -4.36 13.39 -17.77
C ARG A 139 -5.04 12.92 -16.49
N LEU A 140 -5.65 13.84 -15.74
CA LEU A 140 -6.42 13.58 -14.52
C LEU A 140 -7.49 12.51 -14.73
N VAL A 141 -8.36 12.69 -15.73
CA VAL A 141 -9.43 11.72 -16.04
C VAL A 141 -8.86 10.39 -16.53
N GLY A 142 -7.73 10.41 -17.26
CA GLY A 142 -6.98 9.21 -17.65
C GLY A 142 -6.48 8.42 -16.43
N ALA A 143 -5.81 9.07 -15.49
CA ALA A 143 -5.28 8.45 -14.27
C ALA A 143 -6.39 7.90 -13.36
N LEU A 144 -7.54 8.59 -13.23
CA LEU A 144 -8.71 8.07 -12.53
C LEU A 144 -9.31 6.83 -13.22
N ARG A 145 -9.29 6.78 -14.57
CA ARG A 145 -9.69 5.56 -15.30
C ARG A 145 -8.69 4.43 -15.09
N GLU A 146 -7.39 4.70 -15.13
CA GLU A 146 -6.34 3.70 -14.83
C GLU A 146 -6.50 3.12 -13.41
N THR A 147 -6.84 3.96 -12.43
CA THR A 147 -7.17 3.53 -11.05
C THR A 147 -8.31 2.51 -11.03
N VAL A 148 -9.41 2.80 -11.72
CA VAL A 148 -10.58 1.89 -11.75
C VAL A 148 -10.27 0.58 -12.47
N VAL A 149 -9.49 0.62 -13.56
CA VAL A 149 -9.12 -0.59 -14.31
C VAL A 149 -8.14 -1.45 -13.50
N ALA A 150 -7.07 -0.87 -12.94
CA ALA A 150 -6.10 -1.59 -12.13
C ALA A 150 -6.73 -2.20 -10.86
N ALA A 151 -7.65 -1.49 -10.19
CA ALA A 151 -8.38 -2.03 -9.04
C ALA A 151 -9.26 -3.24 -9.41
N ARG A 152 -9.91 -3.22 -10.58
CA ARG A 152 -10.69 -4.36 -11.08
C ARG A 152 -9.83 -5.54 -11.52
N ALA A 153 -8.60 -5.27 -11.96
CA ALA A 153 -7.57 -6.28 -12.21
C ALA A 153 -6.90 -6.81 -10.91
N LEU A 154 -7.36 -6.36 -9.73
CA LEU A 154 -6.83 -6.68 -8.40
C LEU A 154 -5.39 -6.21 -8.15
N ASP A 155 -4.81 -5.36 -9.01
CA ASP A 155 -3.54 -4.67 -8.73
C ASP A 155 -3.79 -3.35 -7.99
N HIS A 156 -4.07 -3.48 -6.70
CA HIS A 156 -4.29 -2.35 -5.80
C HIS A 156 -3.05 -1.46 -5.67
N THR A 157 -1.82 -1.98 -5.85
CA THR A 157 -0.59 -1.18 -5.80
C THR A 157 -0.56 -0.19 -6.98
N LEU A 158 -0.78 -0.67 -8.21
CA LEU A 158 -0.84 0.18 -9.38
C LEU A 158 -2.05 1.13 -9.33
N ALA A 159 -3.20 0.66 -8.84
CA ALA A 159 -4.38 1.51 -8.65
C ALA A 159 -4.11 2.67 -7.68
N ARG A 160 -3.46 2.42 -6.54
CA ARG A 160 -3.06 3.45 -5.57
C ARG A 160 -2.02 4.41 -6.14
N GLN A 161 -1.06 3.93 -6.93
CA GLN A 161 -0.09 4.78 -7.63
C GLN A 161 -0.77 5.74 -8.61
N ARG A 162 -1.73 5.25 -9.42
CA ARG A 162 -2.48 6.09 -10.36
C ARG A 162 -3.48 7.02 -9.67
N LEU A 163 -4.00 6.61 -8.51
CA LEU A 163 -4.81 7.48 -7.68
C LEU A 163 -4.00 8.64 -7.11
N GLY A 164 -2.79 8.38 -6.61
CA GLY A 164 -1.87 9.42 -6.15
C GLY A 164 -1.57 10.44 -7.25
N ALA A 165 -1.21 9.99 -8.44
CA ALA A 165 -0.95 10.86 -9.59
C ALA A 165 -2.21 11.65 -10.05
N ALA A 166 -3.40 11.06 -9.95
CA ALA A 166 -4.65 11.78 -10.22
C ALA A 166 -4.94 12.86 -9.16
N LEU A 167 -4.76 12.53 -7.88
CA LEU A 167 -5.00 13.47 -6.78
C LEU A 167 -4.01 14.62 -6.80
N HIS A 168 -2.74 14.37 -7.14
CA HIS A 168 -1.74 15.42 -7.35
C HIS A 168 -2.23 16.47 -8.35
N ALA A 169 -2.47 16.06 -9.60
CA ALA A 169 -2.96 16.96 -10.65
C ALA A 169 -4.28 17.67 -10.28
N LEU A 170 -5.19 16.98 -9.58
CA LEU A 170 -6.44 17.56 -9.09
C LEU A 170 -6.22 18.68 -8.06
N GLN A 171 -5.18 18.57 -7.25
CA GLN A 171 -4.85 19.50 -6.17
C GLN A 171 -4.09 20.71 -6.74
N ASP A 172 -3.11 20.47 -7.62
CA ASP A 172 -2.36 21.48 -8.39
C ASP A 172 -3.27 22.43 -9.17
N PHE A 173 -4.39 21.94 -9.72
CA PHE A 173 -5.38 22.81 -10.36
C PHE A 173 -5.82 23.97 -9.45
N TYR A 174 -5.95 23.78 -8.14
CA TYR A 174 -6.41 24.83 -7.22
C TYR A 174 -5.29 25.74 -6.71
N SER A 175 -4.03 25.28 -6.71
CA SER A 175 -2.88 26.10 -6.36
C SER A 175 -2.33 26.88 -7.57
N HIS A 176 -2.29 26.28 -8.76
CA HIS A 176 -1.62 26.82 -9.95
C HIS A 176 -2.57 27.52 -10.95
N SER A 177 -3.90 27.35 -10.85
CA SER A 177 -4.88 28.16 -11.61
C SER A 177 -5.32 29.42 -10.88
N ASN A 178 -6.12 30.27 -11.53
CA ASN A 178 -6.80 31.41 -10.92
C ASN A 178 -8.18 31.08 -10.30
N TRP A 179 -8.57 29.80 -10.17
CA TRP A 179 -9.92 29.42 -9.72
C TRP A 179 -10.31 30.04 -8.37
N VAL A 180 -9.37 30.12 -7.42
CA VAL A 180 -9.57 30.78 -6.12
C VAL A 180 -9.78 32.29 -6.28
N GLU A 181 -9.01 32.91 -7.17
CA GLU A 181 -9.04 34.35 -7.45
C GLU A 181 -10.27 34.80 -8.27
N LEU A 182 -10.95 33.89 -8.96
CA LEU A 182 -12.30 34.11 -9.50
C LEU A 182 -13.37 34.22 -8.39
N GLY A 183 -12.99 34.00 -7.12
CA GLY A 183 -13.87 34.08 -5.95
C GLY A 183 -14.62 32.78 -5.65
N GLU A 184 -14.34 31.71 -6.39
CA GLU A 184 -15.08 30.46 -6.34
C GLU A 184 -14.95 29.75 -4.97
N GLN A 185 -16.08 29.21 -4.51
CA GLN A 185 -16.22 28.61 -3.18
C GLN A 185 -16.50 27.10 -3.24
N GLN A 186 -16.50 26.51 -4.44
CA GLN A 186 -16.77 25.09 -4.69
C GLN A 186 -15.74 24.50 -5.66
N PRO A 187 -15.52 23.17 -5.64
CA PRO A 187 -14.74 22.48 -6.66
C PRO A 187 -15.26 22.73 -8.09
N HIS A 188 -14.35 22.81 -9.07
CA HIS A 188 -14.70 23.07 -10.45
C HIS A 188 -15.58 21.94 -11.03
N PRO A 189 -16.83 22.23 -11.47
CA PRO A 189 -17.85 21.20 -11.70
C PRO A 189 -17.53 20.23 -12.85
N HIS A 190 -16.68 20.61 -13.81
CA HIS A 190 -16.34 19.80 -14.98
C HIS A 190 -14.96 19.13 -14.91
N LEU A 191 -14.24 19.25 -13.79
CA LEU A 191 -12.85 18.79 -13.68
C LEU A 191 -12.74 17.26 -13.58
N LEU A 192 -13.65 16.63 -12.82
CA LEU A 192 -13.71 15.16 -12.63
C LEU A 192 -14.65 14.43 -13.61
N TRP A 193 -15.56 15.14 -14.27
CA TRP A 193 -16.63 14.53 -15.07
C TRP A 193 -16.23 14.39 -16.56
N PRO A 194 -16.41 13.20 -17.17
CA PRO A 194 -15.86 12.92 -18.50
C PRO A 194 -16.56 13.63 -19.67
N ARG A 195 -17.71 14.29 -19.47
CA ARG A 195 -18.60 14.74 -20.56
C ARG A 195 -18.60 16.26 -20.86
N GLN A 196 -17.83 17.06 -20.15
CA GLN A 196 -17.80 18.52 -20.33
C GLN A 196 -16.35 19.03 -20.40
N GLU A 197 -16.06 19.79 -21.45
CA GLU A 197 -14.78 20.51 -21.60
C GLU A 197 -14.70 21.70 -20.63
N LEU A 198 -13.49 22.15 -20.33
CA LEU A 198 -13.29 23.41 -19.61
C LEU A 198 -13.62 24.58 -20.54
N GLN A 199 -14.37 25.55 -20.03
CA GLN A 199 -14.85 26.71 -20.79
C GLN A 199 -14.19 28.00 -20.28
N ASN A 200 -14.35 29.10 -21.02
CA ASN A 200 -13.82 30.42 -20.68
C ASN A 200 -12.28 30.42 -20.45
N LEU A 201 -11.54 29.61 -21.20
CA LEU A 201 -10.08 29.53 -21.08
C LEU A 201 -9.41 30.75 -21.72
N ALA A 202 -8.43 31.33 -21.02
CA ALA A 202 -7.58 32.37 -21.59
C ALA A 202 -6.82 31.87 -22.82
N GLN A 203 -6.73 32.71 -23.85
CA GLN A 203 -5.97 32.44 -25.08
C GLN A 203 -4.57 33.02 -24.97
N VAL A 204 -3.62 32.53 -25.76
CA VAL A 204 -2.20 32.97 -25.71
C VAL A 204 -2.02 34.49 -25.85
N ALA A 205 -2.94 35.19 -26.54
CA ALA A 205 -2.92 36.64 -26.71
C ALA A 205 -3.58 37.44 -25.58
N ASP A 206 -4.32 36.80 -24.68
CA ASP A 206 -4.99 37.47 -23.55
C ASP A 206 -3.97 37.74 -22.42
N PRO A 207 -3.72 39.00 -22.03
CA PRO A 207 -2.84 39.28 -20.90
C PRO A 207 -3.52 38.85 -19.60
N THR A 208 -2.84 38.02 -18.80
CA THR A 208 -3.35 37.46 -17.54
C THR A 208 -2.65 38.00 -16.29
N CYS A 209 -1.45 38.59 -16.40
CA CYS A 209 -0.74 39.21 -15.25
C CYS A 209 -0.23 40.63 -15.53
N SER A 210 -0.22 41.44 -14.46
CA SER A 210 0.66 42.60 -14.30
C SER A 210 1.95 42.23 -13.54
N ASP A 211 2.94 43.12 -13.57
CA ASP A 211 4.25 42.92 -12.96
C ASP A 211 4.21 43.06 -11.43
N CYS A 212 4.93 42.19 -10.72
CA CYS A 212 5.09 42.23 -9.26
C CYS A 212 6.43 42.86 -8.85
N GLU A 213 6.42 43.74 -7.83
CA GLU A 213 7.64 44.32 -7.26
C GLU A 213 8.14 43.59 -5.99
N GLU A 214 7.26 42.87 -5.29
CA GLU A 214 7.54 42.13 -4.07
C GLU A 214 7.33 40.61 -4.24
N LEU A 215 7.86 39.82 -3.29
CA LEU A 215 7.64 38.37 -3.23
C LEU A 215 6.16 38.01 -3.04
N SER A 216 5.45 38.73 -2.15
CA SER A 216 3.99 38.66 -2.07
C SER A 216 3.39 39.45 -3.22
N CYS A 217 2.54 38.84 -4.05
CA CYS A 217 1.93 39.52 -5.17
C CYS A 217 0.39 39.53 -5.19
N PRO A 218 -0.27 40.13 -4.18
CA PRO A 218 -1.72 40.19 -4.16
C PRO A 218 -2.28 41.05 -5.31
N ARG A 219 -3.14 40.45 -6.15
CA ARG A 219 -3.94 41.11 -7.20
C ARG A 219 -3.16 41.56 -8.46
N ASN A 220 -2.22 40.74 -8.93
CA ASN A 220 -1.60 40.90 -10.25
C ASN A 220 -2.49 40.44 -11.44
N TRP A 221 -3.59 39.74 -11.17
CA TRP A 221 -4.45 39.19 -12.22
C TRP A 221 -5.10 40.25 -13.12
N LEU A 222 -5.06 39.98 -14.43
CA LEU A 222 -5.78 40.69 -15.48
C LEU A 222 -6.82 39.74 -16.11
N GLY A 223 -8.02 40.24 -16.39
CA GLY A 223 -9.06 39.46 -17.06
C GLY A 223 -9.83 38.47 -16.17
N PHE A 224 -10.41 38.95 -15.05
CA PHE A 224 -11.18 38.22 -14.01
C PHE A 224 -12.36 37.32 -14.46
N THR A 225 -12.57 37.08 -15.76
CA THR A 225 -13.62 36.20 -16.29
C THR A 225 -13.08 34.98 -17.03
N LEU A 226 -11.76 34.90 -17.23
CA LEU A 226 -11.12 33.80 -17.95
C LEU A 226 -10.33 32.91 -16.97
N LEU A 227 -10.41 31.59 -17.19
CA LEU A 227 -9.64 30.59 -16.45
C LEU A 227 -8.24 30.46 -17.07
N THR A 228 -7.21 30.52 -16.23
CA THR A 228 -5.78 30.56 -16.60
C THR A 228 -4.94 29.90 -15.50
N SER A 229 -3.70 29.50 -15.84
CA SER A 229 -2.69 29.02 -14.88
C SER A 229 -1.31 29.62 -15.14
N GLY A 230 -0.43 29.53 -14.15
CA GLY A 230 0.92 30.06 -14.23
C GLY A 230 1.84 29.23 -15.13
N TYR A 231 2.78 29.86 -15.80
CA TYR A 231 3.84 29.16 -16.54
C TYR A 231 4.99 28.79 -15.59
N PHE A 232 5.44 27.53 -15.56
CA PHE A 232 6.58 27.10 -14.75
C PHE A 232 7.86 26.88 -15.57
N GLY A 233 9.00 27.29 -15.02
CA GLY A 233 10.34 26.99 -15.53
C GLY A 233 10.69 27.73 -16.82
N THR A 234 10.87 26.99 -17.91
CA THR A 234 11.32 27.51 -19.22
C THR A 234 10.66 26.87 -20.43
N HIS A 235 9.94 25.76 -20.25
CA HIS A 235 9.37 24.95 -21.32
C HIS A 235 7.98 24.46 -20.89
N PRO A 236 6.89 24.92 -21.54
CA PRO A 236 6.87 25.90 -22.63
C PRO A 236 7.35 27.31 -22.18
N PRO A 237 7.88 28.13 -23.09
CA PRO A 237 8.29 29.49 -22.77
C PRO A 237 7.06 30.35 -22.44
N LYS A 238 7.18 31.23 -21.43
CA LYS A 238 6.10 32.11 -20.99
C LYS A 238 5.81 33.20 -22.05
N PRO A 239 4.57 33.31 -22.58
CA PRO A 239 4.21 34.37 -23.50
C PRO A 239 4.17 35.76 -22.82
N PRO A 240 4.37 36.86 -23.58
CA PRO A 240 4.23 38.21 -23.04
C PRO A 240 2.84 38.46 -22.41
N GLY A 241 2.83 39.04 -21.20
CA GLY A 241 1.59 39.33 -20.47
C GLY A 241 0.99 38.16 -19.69
N LYS A 242 1.58 36.96 -19.74
CA LYS A 242 1.11 35.79 -18.97
C LYS A 242 1.72 35.70 -17.58
N CYS A 243 0.95 35.16 -16.63
CA CYS A 243 1.45 34.88 -15.29
C CYS A 243 2.53 33.78 -15.29
N SER A 244 3.55 33.98 -14.47
CA SER A 244 4.39 32.87 -13.99
C SER A 244 3.64 32.03 -12.97
N HIS A 245 4.10 30.80 -12.76
CA HIS A 245 3.77 30.03 -11.57
C HIS A 245 4.27 30.77 -10.33
N GLY A 246 5.53 31.22 -10.35
CA GLY A 246 6.14 32.00 -9.29
C GLY A 246 6.92 31.19 -8.28
N GLY A 247 7.60 31.90 -7.37
CA GLY A 247 8.41 31.33 -6.29
C GLY A 247 9.89 31.20 -6.62
N HIS A 248 10.70 30.94 -5.59
CA HIS A 248 12.16 30.82 -5.69
C HIS A 248 12.65 29.79 -6.73
N PHE A 249 11.92 28.69 -6.93
CA PHE A 249 12.31 27.60 -7.83
C PHE A 249 11.82 27.80 -9.28
N ASP A 250 10.81 28.64 -9.52
CA ASP A 250 10.32 28.93 -10.86
C ASP A 250 11.21 29.97 -11.57
N ARG A 251 11.97 29.52 -12.57
CA ARG A 251 12.82 30.37 -13.42
C ARG A 251 12.03 31.41 -14.22
N SER A 252 10.75 31.15 -14.50
CA SER A 252 9.90 32.06 -15.26
C SER A 252 9.54 33.32 -14.46
N SER A 253 9.53 33.27 -13.13
CA SER A 253 9.18 34.36 -12.20
C SER A 253 9.94 35.66 -12.42
N SER A 254 11.15 35.55 -13.00
CA SER A 254 12.04 36.67 -13.31
C SER A 254 11.70 37.39 -14.62
N GLN A 255 10.90 36.78 -15.49
CA GLN A 255 10.52 37.31 -16.79
C GLN A 255 9.28 38.21 -16.65
N PRO A 256 9.17 39.37 -17.33
CA PRO A 256 7.96 40.19 -17.29
C PRO A 256 6.73 39.47 -17.88
N PRO A 257 5.54 39.55 -17.26
CA PRO A 257 5.26 40.08 -15.92
C PRO A 257 5.86 39.19 -14.82
N ARG A 258 6.67 39.79 -13.94
CA ARG A 258 7.40 39.15 -12.84
C ARG A 258 6.47 38.75 -11.71
N GLY A 259 6.95 37.84 -10.84
CA GLY A 259 6.19 37.28 -9.73
C GLY A 259 5.54 35.96 -10.12
N GLY A 260 4.25 35.78 -9.85
CA GLY A 260 3.50 34.60 -10.27
C GLY A 260 2.18 34.46 -9.53
N ASN A 261 1.58 33.27 -9.55
CA ASN A 261 0.23 33.04 -9.05
C ASN A 261 0.04 31.81 -8.14
N ASN A 262 1.09 31.01 -7.92
CA ASN A 262 0.98 29.79 -7.14
C ASN A 262 0.63 30.10 -5.67
N LYS A 263 0.02 29.11 -5.04
CA LYS A 263 -0.56 29.21 -3.69
C LYS A 263 0.04 28.18 -2.72
N ASP A 264 1.05 27.43 -3.17
CA ASP A 264 1.60 26.15 -2.68
C ASP A 264 2.00 26.11 -1.20
N SER A 265 2.26 27.26 -0.61
CA SER A 265 2.73 27.36 0.76
C SER A 265 2.22 28.62 1.44
N THR A 266 2.27 28.64 2.77
CA THR A 266 2.15 29.86 3.59
C THR A 266 3.29 30.85 3.39
N SER A 267 4.33 30.51 2.62
CA SER A 267 5.57 31.29 2.52
C SER A 267 5.60 32.17 1.27
N PRO A 268 5.75 33.51 1.41
CA PRO A 268 5.89 34.40 0.25
C PRO A 268 7.12 34.11 -0.61
N GLY A 269 8.16 33.44 -0.07
CA GLY A 269 9.37 33.09 -0.84
C GLY A 269 9.14 31.98 -1.87
N PHE A 270 8.14 31.13 -1.64
CA PHE A 270 7.78 30.03 -2.55
C PHE A 270 6.46 30.29 -3.27
N SER A 271 5.53 31.02 -2.65
CA SER A 271 4.18 31.23 -3.18
C SER A 271 3.79 32.70 -3.20
N PRO A 272 3.78 33.37 -4.37
CA PRO A 272 3.39 34.78 -4.45
C PRO A 272 1.98 35.04 -3.94
N HIS A 273 1.07 34.07 -4.07
CA HIS A 273 -0.31 34.13 -3.57
C HIS A 273 -0.51 33.32 -2.27
N HIS A 274 0.53 33.16 -1.44
CA HIS A 274 0.47 32.47 -0.13
C HIS A 274 -0.74 32.84 0.76
N MET A 275 -1.25 34.06 0.68
CA MET A 275 -2.46 34.49 1.41
C MET A 275 -3.73 33.70 1.02
N LEU A 276 -3.75 33.05 -0.15
CA LEU A 276 -4.85 32.26 -0.70
C LEU A 276 -4.65 30.74 -0.57
N HIS A 277 -3.48 30.32 -0.09
CA HIS A 277 -3.11 28.94 0.26
C HIS A 277 -4.23 28.21 1.04
N LEU A 278 -4.83 28.89 2.03
CA LEU A 278 -5.97 28.41 2.83
C LEU A 278 -7.22 28.10 2.00
N GLN A 279 -7.55 28.96 1.05
CA GLN A 279 -8.73 28.79 0.22
C GLN A 279 -8.50 27.75 -0.87
N ALA A 280 -7.30 27.70 -1.46
CA ALA A 280 -6.91 26.65 -2.41
C ALA A 280 -7.05 25.25 -1.78
N ALA A 281 -6.63 25.06 -0.53
CA ALA A 281 -6.76 23.76 0.15
C ALA A 281 -8.18 23.31 0.32
N LYS A 282 -9.03 24.20 0.80
CA LYS A 282 -10.42 23.88 1.04
C LYS A 282 -11.09 23.36 -0.25
N LEU A 283 -10.79 23.97 -1.40
CA LEU A 283 -11.32 23.51 -2.68
C LEU A 283 -10.66 22.20 -3.15
N ALA A 284 -9.36 22.06 -3.01
CA ALA A 284 -8.62 20.85 -3.39
C ALA A 284 -8.96 19.63 -2.50
N LEU A 285 -9.23 19.82 -1.21
CA LEU A 285 -9.73 18.82 -0.27
C LEU A 285 -11.14 18.37 -0.68
N LEU A 286 -12.06 19.31 -0.89
CA LEU A 286 -13.41 19.02 -1.34
C LEU A 286 -13.42 18.32 -2.70
N ALA A 287 -12.53 18.71 -3.62
CA ALA A 287 -12.35 18.03 -4.91
C ALA A 287 -11.78 16.61 -4.74
N SER A 288 -10.80 16.43 -3.85
CA SER A 288 -10.23 15.11 -3.52
C SER A 288 -11.29 14.18 -2.92
N ILE A 289 -12.13 14.69 -2.01
CA ILE A 289 -13.31 13.96 -1.47
C ILE A 289 -14.27 13.58 -2.60
N GLN A 290 -14.55 14.48 -3.56
CA GLN A 290 -15.36 14.15 -4.73
C GLN A 290 -14.71 13.09 -5.63
N ALA A 291 -13.38 13.07 -5.77
CA ALA A 291 -12.65 12.06 -6.54
C ALA A 291 -12.71 10.68 -5.86
N PHE A 292 -12.48 10.60 -4.55
CA PHE A 292 -12.67 9.37 -3.77
C PHE A 292 -14.13 8.89 -3.82
N GLY A 293 -15.11 9.79 -3.69
CA GLY A 293 -16.53 9.47 -3.84
C GLY A 293 -16.92 8.98 -5.24
N LEU A 294 -16.34 9.56 -6.29
CA LEU A 294 -16.49 9.09 -7.67
C LEU A 294 -15.92 7.67 -7.82
N LEU A 295 -14.72 7.40 -7.30
CA LEU A 295 -14.12 6.06 -7.34
C LEU A 295 -14.98 5.04 -6.57
N ARG A 296 -15.44 5.39 -5.37
CA ARG A 296 -16.39 4.58 -4.58
C ARG A 296 -17.64 4.25 -5.39
N SER A 297 -18.23 5.22 -6.09
CA SER A 297 -19.41 4.98 -6.97
C SER A 297 -19.13 4.10 -8.20
N ARG A 298 -17.88 4.03 -8.67
CA ARG A 298 -17.46 3.29 -9.88
C ARG A 298 -16.96 1.87 -9.58
N LEU A 299 -16.45 1.66 -8.38
CA LEU A 299 -15.98 0.37 -7.87
C LEU A 299 -17.06 -0.35 -7.05
N GLY A 300 -17.91 0.41 -6.35
CA GLY A 300 -18.75 -0.12 -5.28
C GLY A 300 -17.97 -0.28 -3.98
N ASP A 301 -18.68 -0.33 -2.87
CA ASP A 301 -18.11 -0.22 -1.52
C ASP A 301 -17.11 -1.33 -1.19
N ARG A 302 -17.33 -2.56 -1.68
CA ARG A 302 -16.44 -3.71 -1.46
C ARG A 302 -15.07 -3.49 -2.12
N ASP A 303 -15.06 -3.05 -3.38
CA ASP A 303 -13.83 -2.86 -4.14
C ASP A 303 -13.12 -1.54 -3.79
N PHE A 304 -13.88 -0.51 -3.38
CA PHE A 304 -13.31 0.68 -2.75
C PHE A 304 -12.59 0.35 -1.43
N SER A 305 -13.19 -0.50 -0.59
CA SER A 305 -12.57 -0.96 0.66
C SER A 305 -11.28 -1.75 0.40
N ARG A 306 -11.20 -2.50 -0.70
CA ARG A 306 -9.98 -3.23 -1.12
C ARG A 306 -8.89 -2.31 -1.64
N LEU A 307 -9.24 -1.30 -2.45
CA LEU A 307 -8.30 -0.29 -2.94
C LEU A 307 -7.53 0.37 -1.80
N LEU A 308 -8.22 0.70 -0.70
CA LEU A 308 -7.65 1.30 0.51
C LEU A 308 -7.29 0.28 1.62
N ASP A 309 -7.36 -1.03 1.35
CA ASP A 309 -7.07 -2.12 2.32
C ASP A 309 -7.74 -1.92 3.70
N ILE A 310 -9.01 -1.49 3.67
CA ILE A 310 -9.86 -1.22 4.85
C ILE A 310 -10.41 -2.56 5.37
N THR A 311 -9.53 -3.43 5.87
CA THR A 311 -9.91 -4.74 6.40
C THR A 311 -8.95 -5.27 7.48
N PRO A 312 -9.43 -5.94 8.53
CA PRO A 312 -8.59 -6.66 9.48
C PRO A 312 -8.14 -8.04 8.94
N ALA A 313 -8.69 -8.54 7.82
CA ALA A 313 -8.42 -9.87 7.27
C ALA A 313 -7.21 -9.91 6.30
N SER A 314 -6.22 -10.78 6.56
CA SER A 314 -5.10 -11.05 5.63
C SER A 314 -5.59 -11.81 4.38
N SER A 315 -4.84 -11.78 3.27
CA SER A 315 -5.13 -12.62 2.09
C SER A 315 -4.83 -14.09 2.37
N LEU A 316 -5.52 -15.01 1.70
CA LEU A 316 -5.19 -16.45 1.75
C LEU A 316 -4.43 -16.84 0.48
N SER A 317 -3.10 -16.94 0.57
CA SER A 317 -2.22 -17.21 -0.57
C SER A 317 -1.47 -18.53 -0.39
N PHE A 318 -1.76 -19.51 -1.24
CA PHE A 318 -1.17 -20.84 -1.22
C PHE A 318 -0.30 -21.10 -2.45
N VAL A 319 0.89 -21.65 -2.22
CA VAL A 319 1.77 -22.21 -3.25
C VAL A 319 1.90 -23.70 -2.95
N LEU A 320 1.30 -24.54 -3.79
CA LEU A 320 1.14 -25.97 -3.51
C LEU A 320 1.94 -26.79 -4.51
N ASP A 321 2.86 -27.60 -4.02
CA ASP A 321 3.41 -28.70 -4.78
C ASP A 321 2.29 -29.72 -5.08
N THR A 322 2.25 -30.21 -6.32
CA THR A 322 1.19 -31.05 -6.87
C THR A 322 1.67 -32.43 -7.31
N THR A 323 2.93 -32.76 -7.03
CA THR A 323 3.53 -34.07 -7.30
C THR A 323 2.76 -35.22 -6.64
N GLY A 324 2.95 -36.45 -7.13
CA GLY A 324 2.24 -37.63 -6.65
C GLY A 324 2.47 -38.02 -5.18
N SER A 325 3.47 -37.43 -4.52
CA SER A 325 3.75 -37.60 -3.08
C SER A 325 2.91 -36.70 -2.17
N MET A 326 2.47 -35.52 -2.65
CA MET A 326 1.85 -34.43 -1.88
C MET A 326 0.40 -34.71 -1.40
N GLY A 327 0.02 -35.97 -1.25
CA GLY A 327 -1.37 -36.38 -1.00
C GLY A 327 -1.93 -35.89 0.34
N GLU A 328 -1.12 -35.93 1.41
CA GLU A 328 -1.56 -35.53 2.76
C GLU A 328 -1.47 -34.01 2.96
N GLU A 329 -0.48 -33.38 2.35
CA GLU A 329 -0.21 -31.94 2.34
C GLU A 329 -1.30 -31.18 1.59
N ILE A 330 -1.67 -31.63 0.39
CA ILE A 330 -2.81 -31.06 -0.37
C ILE A 330 -4.12 -31.24 0.40
N ASN A 331 -4.30 -32.39 1.07
CA ASN A 331 -5.49 -32.63 1.89
C ASN A 331 -5.51 -31.72 3.14
N ALA A 332 -4.37 -31.50 3.79
CA ALA A 332 -4.22 -30.55 4.90
C ALA A 332 -4.53 -29.12 4.44
N ALA A 333 -3.98 -28.68 3.31
CA ALA A 333 -4.28 -27.37 2.71
C ALA A 333 -5.77 -27.21 2.40
N LYS A 334 -6.43 -28.24 1.84
CA LYS A 334 -7.89 -28.27 1.61
C LYS A 334 -8.68 -28.13 2.92
N ILE A 335 -8.40 -28.96 3.91
CA ILE A 335 -9.10 -28.94 5.21
C ILE A 335 -8.94 -27.56 5.87
N GLN A 336 -7.71 -27.01 5.86
CA GLN A 336 -7.42 -25.74 6.50
C GLN A 336 -8.04 -24.53 5.76
N ALA A 337 -7.96 -24.48 4.44
CA ALA A 337 -8.62 -23.44 3.65
C ALA A 337 -10.14 -23.45 3.91
N ARG A 338 -10.76 -24.63 3.88
CA ARG A 338 -12.18 -24.78 4.19
C ARG A 338 -12.51 -24.29 5.59
N HIS A 339 -11.72 -24.67 6.59
CA HIS A 339 -11.91 -24.26 7.99
C HIS A 339 -11.85 -22.73 8.14
N ILE A 340 -10.84 -22.09 7.53
CA ILE A 340 -10.67 -20.62 7.53
C ILE A 340 -11.87 -19.94 6.85
N VAL A 341 -12.30 -20.43 5.69
CA VAL A 341 -13.46 -19.89 4.95
C VAL A 341 -14.74 -20.05 5.77
N GLU A 342 -15.06 -21.26 6.23
CA GLU A 342 -16.30 -21.55 6.98
C GLU A 342 -16.37 -20.78 8.31
N GLN A 343 -15.26 -20.61 9.02
CA GLN A 343 -15.23 -19.83 10.27
C GLN A 343 -15.40 -18.32 10.08
N ARG A 344 -14.99 -17.78 8.92
CA ARG A 344 -14.85 -16.32 8.73
C ARG A 344 -15.85 -15.73 7.75
N ARG A 345 -16.57 -16.56 6.98
CA ARG A 345 -17.58 -16.14 6.01
C ARG A 345 -18.60 -15.18 6.63
N GLY A 346 -18.81 -14.03 6.00
CA GLY A 346 -19.69 -12.96 6.47
C GLY A 346 -19.18 -12.16 7.68
N SER A 347 -17.97 -12.43 8.17
CA SER A 347 -17.33 -11.66 9.23
C SER A 347 -16.32 -10.64 8.66
N PRO A 348 -15.94 -9.60 9.42
CA PRO A 348 -14.83 -8.72 9.02
C PRO A 348 -13.49 -9.43 8.81
N MET A 349 -13.33 -10.65 9.32
CA MET A 349 -12.12 -11.47 9.14
C MET A 349 -12.15 -12.32 7.87
N GLU A 350 -13.20 -12.26 7.04
CA GLU A 350 -13.24 -12.98 5.75
C GLU A 350 -12.08 -12.51 4.85
N PRO A 351 -11.23 -13.43 4.33
CA PRO A 351 -10.15 -13.05 3.42
C PRO A 351 -10.70 -12.37 2.17
N VAL A 352 -10.24 -11.15 1.89
CA VAL A 352 -10.76 -10.34 0.77
C VAL A 352 -10.17 -10.72 -0.58
N HIS A 353 -9.07 -11.48 -0.57
CA HIS A 353 -8.28 -11.89 -1.72
C HIS A 353 -7.70 -13.29 -1.48
N TYR A 354 -7.79 -14.13 -2.50
CA TYR A 354 -7.35 -15.52 -2.49
C TYR A 354 -6.40 -15.76 -3.67
N VAL A 355 -5.27 -16.42 -3.42
CA VAL A 355 -4.27 -16.79 -4.43
C VAL A 355 -3.95 -18.27 -4.31
N LEU A 356 -3.92 -18.99 -5.44
CA LEU A 356 -3.46 -20.36 -5.53
C LEU A 356 -2.48 -20.49 -6.69
N VAL A 357 -1.28 -21.01 -6.42
CA VAL A 357 -0.29 -21.37 -7.45
C VAL A 357 0.10 -22.84 -7.26
N PRO A 358 -0.41 -23.77 -8.09
CA PRO A 358 0.09 -25.14 -8.11
C PRO A 358 1.48 -25.19 -8.79
N PHE A 359 2.32 -26.16 -8.43
CA PHE A 359 3.57 -26.44 -9.15
C PHE A 359 4.00 -27.90 -9.08
N HIS A 360 4.84 -28.30 -10.03
CA HIS A 360 5.60 -29.55 -10.10
C HIS A 360 6.71 -29.38 -11.16
N ASP A 361 7.58 -30.36 -11.36
CA ASP A 361 8.57 -30.36 -12.42
C ASP A 361 7.98 -30.97 -13.71
N PRO A 362 8.11 -30.33 -14.89
CA PRO A 362 8.78 -29.05 -15.17
C PRO A 362 7.83 -27.83 -15.20
N GLY A 363 6.61 -27.93 -14.66
CA GLY A 363 5.54 -26.94 -14.83
C GLY A 363 5.03 -26.29 -13.53
N PHE A 364 5.09 -24.96 -13.47
CA PHE A 364 4.49 -24.16 -12.39
C PHE A 364 3.34 -23.29 -12.90
N GLY A 365 2.35 -23.06 -12.03
CA GLY A 365 1.13 -22.32 -12.36
C GLY A 365 0.15 -23.10 -13.26
N PRO A 366 -0.80 -22.41 -13.92
CA PRO A 366 -1.04 -20.98 -13.84
C PRO A 366 -1.47 -20.53 -12.44
N VAL A 367 -1.31 -19.24 -12.14
CA VAL A 367 -1.89 -18.64 -10.94
C VAL A 367 -3.40 -18.51 -11.08
N PHE A 368 -4.11 -18.85 -10.02
CA PHE A 368 -5.52 -18.53 -9.85
C PHE A 368 -5.67 -17.46 -8.78
N THR A 369 -6.34 -16.35 -9.11
CA THR A 369 -6.73 -15.32 -8.16
C THR A 369 -8.24 -15.17 -8.13
N THR A 370 -8.80 -14.98 -6.94
CA THR A 370 -10.22 -14.62 -6.79
C THR A 370 -10.46 -13.83 -5.53
N SER A 371 -11.66 -13.26 -5.45
CA SER A 371 -12.17 -12.52 -4.32
C SER A 371 -13.49 -13.12 -3.77
N ASP A 372 -13.82 -14.32 -4.26
CA ASP A 372 -14.95 -15.15 -3.87
C ASP A 372 -14.45 -16.46 -3.21
N PRO A 373 -14.82 -16.75 -1.95
CA PRO A 373 -14.42 -17.97 -1.26
C PRO A 373 -14.92 -19.25 -1.94
N ASP A 374 -16.10 -19.24 -2.56
CA ASP A 374 -16.67 -20.44 -3.16
C ASP A 374 -15.90 -20.83 -4.44
N SER A 375 -15.53 -19.86 -5.28
CA SER A 375 -14.63 -20.03 -6.42
C SER A 375 -13.25 -20.54 -6.01
N PHE A 376 -12.67 -20.01 -4.93
CA PHE A 376 -11.38 -20.50 -4.41
C PHE A 376 -11.48 -21.94 -3.92
N TRP A 377 -12.55 -22.26 -3.19
CA TRP A 377 -12.80 -23.61 -2.71
C TRP A 377 -13.03 -24.61 -3.85
N GLN A 378 -13.72 -24.22 -4.93
CA GLN A 378 -13.84 -25.04 -6.12
C GLN A 378 -12.46 -25.31 -6.74
N GLN A 379 -11.70 -24.26 -7.06
CA GLN A 379 -10.40 -24.41 -7.72
C GLN A 379 -9.42 -25.23 -6.89
N LEU A 380 -9.42 -25.05 -5.57
CA LEU A 380 -8.57 -25.81 -4.65
C LEU A 380 -8.96 -27.30 -4.65
N ASN A 381 -10.24 -27.64 -4.75
CA ASN A 381 -10.69 -29.04 -4.80
C ASN A 381 -10.25 -29.77 -6.05
N GLU A 382 -10.13 -29.08 -7.19
CA GLU A 382 -9.63 -29.61 -8.46
C GLU A 382 -8.12 -29.97 -8.43
N ILE A 383 -7.37 -29.49 -7.43
CA ILE A 383 -5.97 -29.87 -7.23
C ILE A 383 -5.87 -31.31 -6.72
N HIS A 384 -5.10 -32.15 -7.40
CA HIS A 384 -4.83 -33.53 -7.03
C HIS A 384 -3.32 -33.81 -7.12
N ALA A 385 -2.80 -34.64 -6.21
CA ALA A 385 -1.44 -35.18 -6.29
C ALA A 385 -1.31 -36.05 -7.55
N LEU A 386 -0.62 -35.55 -8.58
CA LEU A 386 -0.51 -36.17 -9.90
C LEU A 386 0.87 -35.91 -10.51
N GLY A 387 1.45 -36.92 -11.16
CA GLY A 387 2.76 -36.77 -11.80
C GLY A 387 3.90 -36.58 -10.80
N GLY A 388 4.83 -35.70 -11.13
CA GLY A 388 6.12 -35.54 -10.45
C GLY A 388 7.25 -36.35 -11.11
N GLY A 389 8.46 -35.78 -11.07
CA GLY A 389 9.66 -36.33 -11.67
C GLY A 389 10.64 -36.85 -10.62
N ASP A 390 11.78 -36.17 -10.50
CA ASP A 390 12.75 -36.28 -9.42
C ASP A 390 12.68 -35.03 -8.51
N GLU A 391 12.96 -35.19 -7.21
CA GLU A 391 13.37 -34.02 -6.40
C GLU A 391 14.71 -33.54 -6.99
N PRO A 392 14.88 -32.25 -7.32
CA PRO A 392 14.13 -31.08 -6.81
C PRO A 392 12.99 -30.56 -7.71
N GLU A 393 12.19 -29.59 -7.25
CA GLU A 393 10.92 -29.13 -7.86
C GLU A 393 10.89 -27.60 -8.17
N MET A 394 10.00 -27.11 -9.04
CA MET A 394 9.97 -25.69 -9.52
C MET A 394 9.32 -24.67 -8.56
N CYS A 395 9.70 -24.73 -7.28
CA CYS A 395 9.05 -24.00 -6.18
C CYS A 395 9.27 -22.48 -6.21
N LEU A 396 10.48 -21.98 -6.50
CA LEU A 396 10.76 -20.53 -6.40
C LEU A 396 10.12 -19.73 -7.54
N SER A 397 9.93 -20.34 -8.71
CA SER A 397 9.17 -19.77 -9.83
C SER A 397 7.68 -19.64 -9.50
N ALA A 398 7.12 -20.66 -8.85
CA ALA A 398 5.75 -20.64 -8.35
C ALA A 398 5.54 -19.57 -7.26
N LEU A 399 6.49 -19.45 -6.32
CA LEU A 399 6.48 -18.43 -5.28
C LEU A 399 6.67 -17.02 -5.84
N GLN A 400 7.54 -16.82 -6.83
CA GLN A 400 7.68 -15.56 -7.55
C GLN A 400 6.35 -15.14 -8.18
N LEU A 401 5.66 -16.07 -8.86
CA LEU A 401 4.35 -15.81 -9.44
C LEU A 401 3.32 -15.44 -8.35
N ALA A 402 3.29 -16.18 -7.23
CA ALA A 402 2.41 -15.88 -6.10
C ALA A 402 2.64 -14.48 -5.51
N LEU A 403 3.90 -14.03 -5.38
CA LEU A 403 4.26 -12.71 -4.86
C LEU A 403 3.78 -11.55 -5.76
N LEU A 404 3.77 -11.75 -7.07
CA LEU A 404 3.26 -10.76 -8.02
C LEU A 404 1.73 -10.56 -7.91
N HIS A 405 1.01 -11.61 -7.48
CA HIS A 405 -0.45 -11.62 -7.38
C HIS A 405 -1.01 -11.56 -5.94
N THR A 406 -0.16 -11.67 -4.92
CA THR A 406 -0.52 -11.51 -3.50
C THR A 406 -0.46 -10.02 -3.12
N PRO A 407 -1.48 -9.45 -2.45
CA PRO A 407 -1.46 -8.06 -1.98
C PRO A 407 -0.29 -7.81 -1.03
N PRO A 408 0.27 -6.58 -0.98
CA PRO A 408 1.33 -6.27 -0.03
C PRO A 408 0.95 -6.55 1.43
N LEU A 409 1.94 -6.69 2.32
CA LEU A 409 1.74 -6.90 3.77
C LEU A 409 0.93 -8.15 4.15
N SER A 410 0.88 -9.15 3.26
CA SER A 410 0.12 -10.39 3.45
C SER A 410 1.01 -11.62 3.60
N ASP A 411 0.42 -12.75 3.98
CA ASP A 411 1.11 -14.03 4.16
C ASP A 411 0.99 -14.93 2.93
N ILE A 412 2.05 -15.67 2.62
CA ILE A 412 2.09 -16.73 1.62
C ILE A 412 2.53 -18.02 2.30
N PHE A 413 1.76 -19.09 2.11
CA PHE A 413 2.04 -20.42 2.66
C PHE A 413 2.42 -21.37 1.53
N VAL A 414 3.63 -21.94 1.63
CA VAL A 414 4.18 -22.88 0.65
C VAL A 414 4.12 -24.29 1.23
N PHE A 415 3.54 -25.25 0.52
CA PHE A 415 3.48 -26.67 0.91
C PHE A 415 4.27 -27.50 -0.12
N THR A 416 5.26 -28.30 0.34
CA THR A 416 6.09 -29.17 -0.52
C THR A 416 6.82 -30.24 0.31
N ASP A 417 7.13 -31.39 -0.28
CA ASP A 417 8.06 -32.40 0.29
C ASP A 417 9.46 -32.37 -0.37
N ALA A 418 9.74 -31.35 -1.19
CA ALA A 418 10.90 -31.28 -2.08
C ALA A 418 11.69 -29.96 -1.97
N SER A 419 13.00 -30.03 -2.27
CA SER A 419 13.88 -28.86 -2.44
C SER A 419 13.71 -28.17 -3.81
N PRO A 420 14.12 -26.91 -3.99
CA PRO A 420 13.85 -26.16 -5.23
C PRO A 420 14.89 -26.39 -6.33
N LYS A 421 14.45 -26.76 -7.55
CA LYS A 421 15.27 -26.93 -8.77
C LYS A 421 15.76 -25.58 -9.29
N ASP A 422 15.02 -24.53 -9.01
CA ASP A 422 15.20 -23.16 -9.43
C ASP A 422 15.86 -22.26 -8.36
N ALA A 423 16.71 -22.84 -7.51
CA ALA A 423 17.47 -22.15 -6.46
C ALA A 423 18.26 -20.90 -6.93
N PHE A 424 18.54 -20.77 -8.24
CA PHE A 424 19.15 -19.56 -8.82
C PHE A 424 18.24 -18.31 -8.75
N LEU A 425 16.94 -18.48 -8.46
CA LEU A 425 15.97 -17.38 -8.28
C LEU A 425 15.96 -16.79 -6.85
N THR A 426 16.64 -17.42 -5.88
CA THR A 426 16.57 -17.07 -4.44
C THR A 426 16.62 -15.56 -4.19
N ASN A 427 17.69 -14.87 -4.60
CA ASN A 427 17.87 -13.43 -4.37
C ASN A 427 16.77 -12.56 -5.02
N GLN A 428 16.21 -12.99 -6.16
CA GLN A 428 15.10 -12.28 -6.82
C GLN A 428 13.79 -12.47 -6.05
N VAL A 429 13.56 -13.67 -5.49
CA VAL A 429 12.41 -13.95 -4.62
C VAL A 429 12.54 -13.18 -3.30
N GLU A 430 13.69 -13.20 -2.64
CA GLU A 430 13.97 -12.40 -1.43
C GLU A 430 13.69 -10.90 -1.65
N SER A 431 14.20 -10.34 -2.75
CA SER A 431 13.99 -8.91 -3.03
C SER A 431 12.52 -8.59 -3.35
N LEU A 432 11.80 -9.54 -3.96
CA LEU A 432 10.36 -9.40 -4.22
C LEU A 432 9.51 -9.58 -2.95
N THR A 433 9.90 -10.45 -2.00
CA THR A 433 9.23 -10.52 -0.68
C THR A 433 9.43 -9.22 0.09
N GLN A 434 10.64 -8.64 0.05
CA GLN A 434 10.94 -7.36 0.67
C GLN A 434 10.12 -6.20 0.06
N GLU A 435 10.10 -6.05 -1.27
CA GLU A 435 9.29 -5.08 -2.04
C GLU A 435 7.78 -5.20 -1.73
N ARG A 436 7.23 -6.42 -1.79
CA ARG A 436 5.80 -6.66 -1.52
C ARG A 436 5.48 -6.66 -0.01
N ARG A 437 6.50 -6.64 0.84
CA ARG A 437 6.37 -6.84 2.29
C ARG A 437 5.56 -8.09 2.68
N CYS A 438 5.68 -9.16 1.88
CA CYS A 438 4.91 -10.39 2.05
C CYS A 438 5.72 -11.44 2.80
N ARG A 439 5.15 -11.98 3.88
CA ARG A 439 5.78 -12.99 4.73
C ARG A 439 5.60 -14.38 4.13
N VAL A 440 6.69 -15.15 3.96
CA VAL A 440 6.63 -16.49 3.37
C VAL A 440 6.89 -17.56 4.42
N THR A 441 5.91 -18.41 4.67
CA THR A 441 6.04 -19.58 5.54
C THR A 441 6.06 -20.86 4.72
N PHE A 442 7.14 -21.62 4.82
CA PHE A 442 7.28 -22.92 4.19
C PHE A 442 6.85 -24.02 5.17
N LEU A 443 5.96 -24.90 4.73
CA LEU A 443 5.50 -26.08 5.43
C LEU A 443 6.06 -27.29 4.67
N VAL A 444 7.16 -27.86 5.19
CA VAL A 444 7.95 -28.88 4.49
C VAL A 444 7.79 -30.23 5.16
N THR A 445 7.37 -31.26 4.43
CA THR A 445 7.32 -32.63 4.95
C THR A 445 8.57 -33.41 4.56
N GLU A 446 9.21 -34.05 5.55
CA GLU A 446 10.34 -34.96 5.33
C GLU A 446 9.95 -36.41 5.66
N ASP A 447 9.58 -37.17 4.63
CA ASP A 447 9.31 -38.61 4.77
C ASP A 447 10.60 -39.45 4.82
N THR A 448 11.12 -39.64 6.04
CA THR A 448 12.29 -40.48 6.29
C THR A 448 12.05 -41.97 6.04
N SER A 449 10.79 -42.42 5.85
CA SER A 449 10.49 -43.85 5.56
C SER A 449 10.87 -44.24 4.13
N ARG A 450 10.83 -43.29 3.18
CA ARG A 450 11.22 -43.51 1.77
C ARG A 450 12.69 -43.89 1.62
N VAL A 451 13.54 -43.52 2.58
CA VAL A 451 14.97 -43.86 2.64
C VAL A 451 15.21 -45.39 2.72
N GLN A 452 14.28 -46.15 3.30
CA GLN A 452 14.42 -47.60 3.45
C GLN A 452 13.79 -48.43 2.32
N GLY A 453 12.87 -47.86 1.54
CA GLY A 453 12.05 -48.62 0.57
C GLY A 453 12.54 -48.62 -0.88
N ARG A 454 13.23 -47.56 -1.33
CA ARG A 454 13.84 -47.46 -2.66
C ARG A 454 15.19 -46.80 -2.54
N ALA A 455 16.23 -47.44 -3.09
CA ALA A 455 17.55 -46.83 -3.18
C ALA A 455 17.47 -45.56 -4.04
N ARG A 456 17.47 -44.38 -3.40
CA ARG A 456 17.59 -43.09 -4.06
C ARG A 456 18.91 -43.10 -4.83
N ARG A 457 18.86 -42.88 -6.16
CA ARG A 457 20.05 -42.92 -7.01
C ARG A 457 21.00 -41.75 -6.77
N GLU A 458 20.53 -40.70 -6.09
CA GLU A 458 21.28 -39.50 -5.76
C GLU A 458 21.30 -39.26 -4.26
N ILE A 459 22.49 -38.92 -3.75
CA ILE A 459 22.69 -38.44 -2.38
C ILE A 459 22.41 -36.94 -2.43
N LEU A 460 21.23 -36.53 -2.00
CA LEU A 460 20.87 -35.11 -1.95
C LEU A 460 21.68 -34.39 -0.87
N SER A 461 22.01 -33.12 -1.13
CA SER A 461 22.76 -32.29 -0.20
C SER A 461 21.97 -32.03 1.10
N PRO A 462 22.60 -32.06 2.29
CA PRO A 462 21.99 -31.55 3.52
C PRO A 462 21.54 -30.08 3.40
N LEU A 463 22.21 -29.30 2.54
CA LEU A 463 21.95 -27.87 2.32
C LEU A 463 20.83 -27.61 1.28
N ARG A 464 20.10 -28.64 0.84
CA ARG A 464 19.08 -28.52 -0.22
C ARG A 464 17.92 -27.55 0.10
N PHE A 465 17.70 -27.25 1.37
CA PHE A 465 16.66 -26.32 1.84
C PHE A 465 17.17 -24.93 2.26
N GLU A 466 18.47 -24.64 2.11
CA GLU A 466 19.00 -23.28 2.39
C GLU A 466 18.26 -22.17 1.60
N PRO A 467 17.85 -22.35 0.32
CA PRO A 467 17.02 -21.36 -0.38
C PRO A 467 15.71 -21.02 0.33
N TYR A 468 15.03 -22.00 0.94
CA TYR A 468 13.80 -21.76 1.70
C TYR A 468 14.09 -20.99 2.99
N LYS A 469 15.18 -21.33 3.69
CA LYS A 469 15.61 -20.60 4.90
C LYS A 469 15.96 -19.15 4.59
N ALA A 470 16.64 -18.89 3.47
CA ALA A 470 17.03 -17.56 3.04
C ALA A 470 15.81 -16.68 2.68
N VAL A 471 14.86 -17.22 1.89
CA VAL A 471 13.59 -16.54 1.58
C VAL A 471 12.71 -16.31 2.82
N ALA A 472 12.64 -17.30 3.73
CA ALA A 472 11.93 -17.14 4.99
C ALA A 472 12.55 -16.02 5.85
N LEU A 473 13.88 -15.99 5.98
CA LEU A 473 14.61 -14.94 6.71
C LEU A 473 14.38 -13.55 6.09
N ALA A 474 14.54 -13.42 4.77
CA ALA A 474 14.36 -12.14 4.05
C ALA A 474 12.93 -11.59 4.11
N SER A 475 11.92 -12.48 4.21
CA SER A 475 10.50 -12.13 4.36
C SER A 475 10.02 -12.05 5.81
N GLY A 476 10.88 -12.36 6.79
CA GLY A 476 10.51 -12.48 8.21
C GLY A 476 9.61 -13.69 8.54
N GLY A 477 9.38 -14.59 7.59
CA GLY A 477 8.65 -15.84 7.73
C GLY A 477 9.49 -16.97 8.32
N GLU A 478 9.01 -18.20 8.21
CA GLU A 478 9.63 -19.38 8.84
C GLU A 478 9.58 -20.63 7.95
N VAL A 479 10.52 -21.56 8.15
CA VAL A 479 10.50 -22.90 7.55
C VAL A 479 10.15 -23.90 8.64
N ILE A 480 9.00 -24.55 8.52
CA ILE A 480 8.50 -25.52 9.49
C ILE A 480 8.62 -26.91 8.87
N PHE A 481 9.62 -27.66 9.33
CA PHE A 481 9.79 -29.07 8.99
C PHE A 481 8.84 -29.93 9.83
N THR A 482 8.17 -30.88 9.18
CA THR A 482 7.24 -31.82 9.82
C THR A 482 7.19 -33.14 9.05
N LYS A 483 6.26 -34.03 9.42
CA LYS A 483 6.01 -35.32 8.76
C LYS A 483 4.57 -35.38 8.28
N ASP A 484 4.30 -36.22 7.27
CA ASP A 484 3.00 -36.42 6.62
C ASP A 484 1.88 -36.64 7.66
N GLN A 485 2.16 -37.40 8.72
CA GLN A 485 1.21 -37.67 9.81
C GLN A 485 0.84 -36.47 10.70
N HIS A 486 1.55 -35.35 10.59
CA HIS A 486 1.39 -34.13 11.41
C HIS A 486 1.09 -32.87 10.58
N ILE A 487 1.18 -32.90 9.24
CA ILE A 487 0.99 -31.71 8.40
C ILE A 487 -0.40 -31.08 8.57
N ARG A 488 -1.43 -31.90 8.85
CA ARG A 488 -2.80 -31.42 9.11
C ARG A 488 -2.88 -30.51 10.34
N ASP A 489 -2.13 -30.83 11.39
CA ASP A 489 -2.13 -30.04 12.61
C ASP A 489 -1.22 -28.81 12.48
N VAL A 490 -0.06 -28.96 11.83
CA VAL A 490 0.85 -27.84 11.53
C VAL A 490 0.17 -26.82 10.59
N ALA A 491 -0.67 -27.26 9.66
CA ALA A 491 -1.46 -26.37 8.80
C ALA A 491 -2.41 -25.45 9.59
N ALA A 492 -2.80 -25.78 10.84
CA ALA A 492 -3.62 -24.90 11.68
C ALA A 492 -2.96 -23.52 11.90
N ILE A 493 -1.62 -23.45 11.86
CA ILE A 493 -0.81 -22.23 11.90
C ILE A 493 -1.25 -21.20 10.86
N VAL A 494 -1.66 -21.64 9.67
CA VAL A 494 -2.20 -20.76 8.61
C VAL A 494 -3.36 -19.93 9.16
N GLY A 495 -4.28 -20.56 9.90
CA GLY A 495 -5.45 -19.89 10.45
C GLY A 495 -5.05 -18.85 11.50
N GLU A 496 -4.17 -19.22 12.43
CA GLU A 496 -3.68 -18.31 13.48
C GLU A 496 -2.90 -17.12 12.91
N SER A 497 -2.02 -17.37 11.94
CA SER A 497 -1.11 -16.37 11.38
C SER A 497 -1.79 -15.32 10.50
N MET A 498 -3.03 -15.57 10.06
CA MET A 498 -3.86 -14.57 9.36
C MET A 498 -4.50 -13.52 10.28
N ALA A 499 -4.38 -13.65 11.61
CA ALA A 499 -4.62 -12.53 12.50
C ALA A 499 -3.45 -11.54 12.40
N ALA A 500 -3.68 -10.25 12.71
CA ALA A 500 -2.61 -9.26 12.74
C ALA A 500 -1.67 -9.52 13.94
N LEU A 501 -0.67 -10.36 13.72
CA LEU A 501 0.35 -10.76 14.70
C LEU A 501 1.64 -9.95 14.50
N VAL A 502 2.13 -9.35 15.58
CA VAL A 502 3.51 -8.85 15.67
C VAL A 502 4.44 -9.97 16.14
N THR A 503 5.71 -9.94 15.71
CA THR A 503 6.76 -10.80 16.29
C THR A 503 7.47 -10.01 17.39
N LEU A 504 7.62 -10.63 18.56
CA LEU A 504 8.33 -10.02 19.69
C LEU A 504 9.84 -10.31 19.56
N PRO A 505 10.71 -9.29 19.71
CA PRO A 505 12.15 -9.47 19.73
C PRO A 505 12.61 -10.40 20.86
N LEU A 506 13.64 -11.19 20.58
CA LEU A 506 14.34 -12.03 21.54
C LEU A 506 15.69 -11.40 21.91
N ASP A 507 16.11 -11.58 23.16
CA ASP A 507 17.42 -11.18 23.66
C ASP A 507 18.08 -12.37 24.41
N PRO A 508 19.20 -12.95 23.91
CA PRO A 508 19.86 -12.61 22.65
C PRO A 508 18.97 -12.92 21.42
N PRO A 509 19.15 -12.20 20.30
CA PRO A 509 18.35 -12.38 19.08
C PRO A 509 18.69 -13.67 18.31
N VAL A 510 19.89 -14.23 18.52
CA VAL A 510 20.31 -15.52 17.97
C VAL A 510 20.08 -16.59 19.03
N VAL A 511 19.31 -17.61 18.69
CA VAL A 511 19.03 -18.72 19.60
C VAL A 511 20.25 -19.62 19.73
N VAL A 512 20.71 -19.83 20.97
CA VAL A 512 21.80 -20.76 21.30
C VAL A 512 21.24 -21.88 22.20
N PRO A 513 21.36 -23.16 21.84
CA PRO A 513 20.89 -24.27 22.66
C PRO A 513 21.42 -24.19 24.10
N GLY A 514 20.53 -24.37 25.07
CA GLY A 514 20.86 -24.33 26.50
C GLY A 514 21.11 -22.92 27.07
N GLN A 515 21.03 -21.84 26.30
CA GLN A 515 21.05 -20.47 26.83
C GLN A 515 19.62 -19.92 27.00
N PRO A 516 19.35 -19.11 28.04
CA PRO A 516 18.07 -18.45 28.20
C PRO A 516 17.92 -17.30 27.19
N LEU A 517 16.72 -17.19 26.64
CA LEU A 517 16.23 -16.14 25.76
C LEU A 517 15.20 -15.31 26.53
N VAL A 518 15.17 -14.01 26.28
CA VAL A 518 14.29 -13.06 26.97
C VAL A 518 13.40 -12.33 25.99
N PHE A 519 12.12 -12.13 26.34
CA PHE A 519 11.21 -11.23 25.62
C PHE A 519 10.41 -10.34 26.60
N SER A 520 9.96 -9.19 26.11
CA SER A 520 9.19 -8.22 26.91
C SER A 520 7.71 -8.27 26.57
N VAL A 521 6.85 -8.28 27.60
CA VAL A 521 5.39 -8.24 27.46
C VAL A 521 4.83 -6.95 28.05
N ASP A 522 4.28 -6.08 27.21
CA ASP A 522 3.52 -4.89 27.61
C ASP A 522 2.01 -5.14 27.69
N GLY A 523 1.27 -4.15 28.22
CA GLY A 523 -0.18 -4.25 28.48
C GLY A 523 -1.09 -4.18 27.26
N LEU A 524 -0.57 -4.03 26.04
CA LEU A 524 -1.33 -4.00 24.78
C LEU A 524 -1.23 -5.33 24.00
N LEU A 525 -0.46 -6.29 24.50
CA LEU A 525 -0.28 -7.61 23.90
C LEU A 525 -1.34 -8.60 24.40
N GLN A 526 -1.89 -9.37 23.48
CA GLN A 526 -2.89 -10.41 23.72
C GLN A 526 -2.53 -11.68 22.91
N LYS A 527 -3.03 -12.85 23.31
CA LYS A 527 -2.87 -14.15 22.63
C LYS A 527 -1.41 -14.45 22.30
N ILE A 528 -0.55 -14.35 23.31
CA ILE A 528 0.88 -14.62 23.15
C ILE A 528 1.05 -16.10 22.81
N THR A 529 1.74 -16.36 21.70
CA THR A 529 2.02 -17.70 21.21
C THR A 529 3.52 -17.86 21.03
N VAL A 530 4.09 -18.87 21.67
CA VAL A 530 5.49 -19.27 21.54
C VAL A 530 5.55 -20.52 20.66
N ARG A 531 6.26 -20.43 19.53
CA ARG A 531 6.50 -21.52 18.58
C ARG A 531 7.95 -21.95 18.70
N ILE A 532 8.19 -23.26 18.84
CA ILE A 532 9.52 -23.86 18.94
C ILE A 532 9.61 -25.03 17.96
N HIS A 533 10.66 -25.09 17.14
CA HIS A 533 10.87 -26.16 16.16
C HIS A 533 12.33 -26.61 16.03
N GLY A 534 12.51 -27.87 15.65
CA GLY A 534 13.79 -28.56 15.54
C GLY A 534 13.81 -29.82 16.40
N ASP A 535 14.99 -30.41 16.60
CA ASP A 535 15.16 -31.60 17.46
C ASP A 535 15.27 -31.21 18.94
N ILE A 536 14.11 -30.82 19.49
CA ILE A 536 13.95 -30.34 20.87
C ILE A 536 13.98 -31.51 21.85
N SER A 537 14.97 -31.51 22.75
CA SER A 537 15.07 -32.44 23.89
C SER A 537 14.22 -32.00 25.09
N SER A 538 14.25 -30.69 25.39
CA SER A 538 13.42 -30.07 26.43
C SER A 538 13.34 -28.56 26.26
N PHE A 539 12.28 -27.95 26.79
CA PHE A 539 12.22 -26.51 26.99
C PHE A 539 11.45 -26.16 28.26
N TRP A 540 11.64 -24.93 28.74
CA TRP A 540 10.75 -24.30 29.69
C TRP A 540 10.54 -22.83 29.34
N ILE A 541 9.40 -22.29 29.77
CA ILE A 541 9.02 -20.88 29.68
C ILE A 541 8.66 -20.40 31.07
N LYS A 542 9.08 -19.19 31.44
CA LYS A 542 8.91 -18.62 32.79
C LYS A 542 8.42 -17.19 32.73
N ASN A 543 7.43 -16.88 33.57
CA ASN A 543 6.80 -15.57 33.63
C ASN A 543 7.51 -14.63 34.63
N PRO A 544 7.15 -13.33 34.66
CA PRO A 544 7.74 -12.36 35.58
C PRO A 544 7.52 -12.68 37.07
N ALA A 545 6.51 -13.48 37.42
CA ALA A 545 6.29 -13.98 38.80
C ALA A 545 7.17 -15.19 39.17
N GLY A 546 7.96 -15.72 38.23
CA GLY A 546 8.82 -16.90 38.43
C GLY A 546 8.11 -18.25 38.32
N VAL A 547 6.84 -18.27 37.88
CA VAL A 547 6.11 -19.50 37.53
C VAL A 547 6.65 -20.02 36.20
N SER A 548 6.91 -21.33 36.11
CA SER A 548 7.47 -21.97 34.92
C SER A 548 6.56 -23.06 34.36
N GLN A 549 6.51 -23.19 33.04
CA GLN A 549 5.86 -24.26 32.29
C GLN A 549 6.91 -25.01 31.45
N GLY A 550 6.91 -26.34 31.51
CA GLY A 550 7.78 -27.20 30.70
C GLY A 550 7.11 -27.69 29.42
N GLN A 551 7.76 -28.64 28.75
CA GLN A 551 7.29 -29.30 27.52
C GLN A 551 6.11 -30.28 27.68
N GLU A 552 5.39 -30.28 28.80
CA GLU A 552 4.27 -31.19 29.00
C GLU A 552 3.08 -30.73 28.15
N GLU A 553 2.46 -31.65 27.41
CA GLU A 553 1.34 -31.36 26.50
C GLU A 553 0.01 -31.24 27.25
N GLY A 554 -0.81 -30.27 26.85
CA GLY A 554 -2.07 -29.92 27.50
C GLY A 554 -2.01 -28.60 28.26
N VAL A 555 -2.87 -28.44 29.27
CA VAL A 555 -2.96 -27.23 30.09
C VAL A 555 -1.87 -27.24 31.17
N GLY A 556 -0.95 -26.29 31.10
CA GLY A 556 0.05 -26.01 32.13
C GLY A 556 -0.27 -24.74 32.94
N PRO A 557 0.67 -24.27 33.78
CA PRO A 557 0.44 -23.14 34.69
C PRO A 557 0.58 -21.74 34.04
N LEU A 558 0.97 -21.65 32.77
CA LEU A 558 1.11 -20.41 32.00
C LEU A 558 0.23 -20.38 30.73
N GLY A 559 -0.37 -21.52 30.35
CA GLY A 559 -1.19 -21.66 29.16
C GLY A 559 -1.19 -23.09 28.61
N HIS A 560 -1.60 -23.26 27.36
CA HIS A 560 -1.78 -24.57 26.70
C HIS A 560 -0.62 -24.92 25.77
N THR A 561 0.09 -26.02 26.06
CA THR A 561 1.10 -26.62 25.17
C THR A 561 0.46 -27.60 24.19
N ARG A 562 0.87 -27.59 22.93
CA ARG A 562 0.55 -28.60 21.91
C ARG A 562 1.82 -29.10 21.24
N ARG A 563 1.87 -30.39 20.90
CA ARG A 563 2.99 -31.04 20.23
C ARG A 563 2.55 -31.62 18.88
N PHE A 564 3.34 -31.32 17.86
CA PHE A 564 3.12 -31.75 16.49
C PHE A 564 4.44 -32.33 15.92
N GLY A 565 4.83 -33.50 16.44
CA GLY A 565 6.12 -34.12 16.12
C GLY A 565 7.32 -33.35 16.71
N GLN A 566 8.04 -32.65 15.83
CA GLN A 566 9.18 -31.75 16.14
C GLN A 566 8.76 -30.28 16.32
N PHE A 567 7.51 -29.93 16.00
CA PHE A 567 6.97 -28.59 16.20
C PHE A 567 6.18 -28.52 17.52
N TRP A 568 6.43 -27.48 18.31
CA TRP A 568 5.78 -27.18 19.57
C TRP A 568 5.14 -25.80 19.54
N MET A 569 3.95 -25.69 20.13
CA MET A 569 3.25 -24.42 20.28
C MET A 569 2.75 -24.29 21.72
N VAL A 570 3.04 -23.15 22.35
CA VAL A 570 2.50 -22.78 23.66
C VAL A 570 1.69 -21.50 23.50
N THR A 571 0.37 -21.59 23.67
CA THR A 571 -0.52 -20.43 23.73
C THR A 571 -0.69 -20.03 25.18
N MET A 572 -0.26 -18.82 25.55
CA MET A 572 -0.32 -18.31 26.92
C MET A 572 -1.75 -17.97 27.32
N ASP A 573 -2.03 -18.00 28.62
CA ASP A 573 -3.30 -17.52 29.18
C ASP A 573 -3.50 -16.01 28.94
N ASP A 574 -4.72 -15.63 28.59
CA ASP A 574 -5.13 -14.25 28.34
C ASP A 574 -5.96 -13.67 29.49
N PRO A 575 -5.66 -12.44 29.97
CA PRO A 575 -4.56 -11.56 29.55
C PRO A 575 -3.19 -12.02 30.13
N PRO A 576 -2.10 -11.87 29.36
CA PRO A 576 -0.77 -12.28 29.81
C PRO A 576 -0.21 -11.36 30.90
N GLN A 577 0.65 -11.91 31.77
CA GLN A 577 1.36 -11.10 32.78
C GLN A 577 2.37 -10.15 32.10
N THR A 578 2.23 -8.84 32.32
CA THR A 578 3.19 -7.84 31.84
C THR A 578 4.54 -7.95 32.54
N GLY A 579 5.63 -7.82 31.79
CA GLY A 579 7.01 -7.84 32.30
C GLY A 579 7.96 -8.63 31.42
N THR A 580 9.10 -9.01 31.98
CA THR A 580 10.14 -9.80 31.32
C THR A 580 9.86 -11.30 31.44
N TRP A 581 9.81 -12.00 30.32
CA TRP A 581 9.64 -13.45 30.25
C TRP A 581 10.93 -14.14 29.78
N GLU A 582 11.18 -15.35 30.27
CA GLU A 582 12.36 -16.16 29.96
C GLU A 582 11.93 -17.46 29.25
N ILE A 583 12.70 -17.90 28.25
CA ILE A 583 12.57 -19.19 27.56
C ILE A 583 13.95 -19.85 27.54
N GLN A 584 14.07 -21.13 27.89
CA GLN A 584 15.29 -21.90 27.62
C GLN A 584 14.93 -23.16 26.82
N VAL A 585 15.67 -23.42 25.75
CA VAL A 585 15.46 -24.56 24.85
C VAL A 585 16.74 -25.39 24.77
N THR A 586 16.62 -26.70 24.98
CA THR A 586 17.69 -27.68 24.81
C THR A 586 17.38 -28.54 23.59
N ALA A 587 18.30 -28.59 22.63
CA ALA A 587 18.16 -29.28 21.35
C ALA A 587 19.54 -29.79 20.89
N GLU A 588 19.55 -30.74 19.95
CA GLU A 588 20.81 -31.25 19.36
C GLU A 588 21.41 -30.23 18.36
N ASP A 589 20.57 -29.69 17.48
CA ASP A 589 20.87 -28.58 16.56
C ASP A 589 20.29 -27.25 17.06
N THR A 590 20.59 -26.14 16.38
CA THR A 590 20.03 -24.81 16.67
C THR A 590 18.50 -24.81 16.50
N PRO A 591 17.70 -24.62 17.57
CA PRO A 591 16.25 -24.64 17.47
C PRO A 591 15.72 -23.28 16.99
N GLY A 592 14.66 -23.31 16.18
CA GLY A 592 13.92 -22.11 15.82
C GLY A 592 12.94 -21.76 16.95
N VAL A 593 13.01 -20.54 17.46
CA VAL A 593 12.08 -19.99 18.47
C VAL A 593 11.46 -18.71 17.92
N ARG A 594 10.13 -18.63 17.93
CA ARG A 594 9.39 -17.42 17.55
C ARG A 594 8.31 -17.11 18.57
N VAL A 595 8.25 -15.86 19.01
CA VAL A 595 7.20 -15.35 19.89
C VAL A 595 6.34 -14.37 19.12
N GLN A 596 5.02 -14.58 19.13
CA GLN A 596 4.05 -13.74 18.43
C GLN A 596 2.91 -13.33 19.36
N ALA A 597 2.26 -12.20 19.04
CA ALA A 597 1.14 -11.68 19.82
C ALA A 597 0.21 -10.80 18.96
N GLN A 598 -1.05 -10.69 19.36
CA GLN A 598 -2.00 -9.72 18.81
C GLN A 598 -1.87 -8.38 19.56
N THR A 599 -1.92 -7.26 18.83
CA THR A 599 -1.88 -5.91 19.40
C THR A 599 -2.42 -4.89 18.39
N SER A 600 -2.92 -3.76 18.88
CA SER A 600 -3.18 -2.58 18.03
C SER A 600 -1.91 -1.76 17.78
N LEU A 601 -0.93 -1.83 18.69
CA LEU A 601 0.31 -1.06 18.63
C LEU A 601 1.39 -1.80 17.86
N ASP A 602 1.66 -1.30 16.66
CA ASP A 602 2.68 -1.78 15.72
C ASP A 602 3.23 -0.54 14.96
N PHE A 603 4.11 -0.72 13.97
CA PHE A 603 4.62 0.38 13.16
C PHE A 603 4.80 0.05 11.67
N LEU A 604 4.79 1.12 10.88
CA LEU A 604 5.28 1.16 9.50
C LEU A 604 6.58 1.96 9.48
N PHE A 605 7.39 1.74 8.45
CA PHE A 605 8.58 2.54 8.21
C PHE A 605 8.85 2.69 6.71
N HIS A 606 9.46 3.81 6.33
CA HIS A 606 9.83 4.14 4.96
C HIS A 606 11.16 4.91 4.96
N PHE A 607 11.95 4.73 3.91
CA PHE A 607 13.19 5.49 3.72
C PHE A 607 12.95 6.64 2.75
N GLY A 608 13.80 7.67 2.78
CA GLY A 608 13.78 8.72 1.76
C GLY A 608 15.01 9.61 1.76
N ILE A 609 15.17 10.37 0.68
CA ILE A 609 16.24 11.35 0.49
C ILE A 609 15.65 12.74 0.66
N PRO A 610 16.23 13.63 1.49
CA PRO A 610 15.82 15.03 1.52
C PRO A 610 16.19 15.70 0.20
N MET A 611 15.19 16.20 -0.51
CA MET A 611 15.33 16.95 -1.76
C MET A 611 15.26 18.44 -1.44
N GLU A 612 16.38 19.13 -1.60
CA GLU A 612 16.48 20.59 -1.53
C GLU A 612 16.55 21.22 -2.94
N ASP A 613 17.05 20.46 -3.91
CA ASP A 613 17.11 20.82 -5.33
C ASP A 613 15.93 20.23 -6.13
N GLY A 614 14.96 21.06 -6.52
CA GLY A 614 13.78 20.63 -7.26
C GLY A 614 12.79 21.78 -7.56
N PRO A 615 11.60 21.47 -8.09
CA PRO A 615 10.49 22.44 -8.13
C PRO A 615 9.97 22.74 -6.72
N HIS A 616 9.93 21.72 -5.85
CA HIS A 616 9.53 21.81 -4.45
C HIS A 616 10.52 21.08 -3.53
N PRO A 617 10.78 21.58 -2.31
CA PRO A 617 11.53 20.85 -1.30
C PRO A 617 10.67 19.74 -0.70
N GLY A 618 11.29 18.66 -0.21
CA GLY A 618 10.57 17.61 0.52
C GLY A 618 11.34 16.30 0.61
N LEU A 619 10.68 15.18 0.92
CA LEU A 619 11.31 13.87 1.03
C LEU A 619 10.96 12.96 -0.17
N TYR A 620 11.95 12.58 -0.97
CA TYR A 620 11.78 11.60 -2.06
C TYR A 620 11.83 10.17 -1.49
N PRO A 621 10.79 9.33 -1.70
CA PRO A 621 10.75 7.99 -1.10
C PRO A 621 11.77 7.02 -1.72
N LEU A 622 12.37 6.19 -0.87
CA LEU A 622 13.23 5.06 -1.24
C LEU A 622 12.62 3.73 -0.78
N THR A 623 12.70 2.71 -1.62
CA THR A 623 12.36 1.32 -1.24
C THR A 623 13.37 0.76 -0.22
N GLN A 624 14.67 1.05 -0.41
CA GLN A 624 15.76 0.58 0.43
C GLN A 624 16.84 1.67 0.58
N PRO A 625 17.55 1.76 1.72
CA PRO A 625 18.64 2.71 1.91
C PRO A 625 19.84 2.35 1.04
N VAL A 626 20.50 3.37 0.49
CA VAL A 626 21.62 3.20 -0.44
C VAL A 626 22.95 3.47 0.26
N ALA A 627 23.96 2.63 0.01
CA ALA A 627 25.26 2.71 0.66
C ALA A 627 25.96 4.03 0.34
N GLY A 628 26.41 4.73 1.39
CA GLY A 628 27.05 6.04 1.30
C GLY A 628 26.09 7.23 1.09
N LEU A 629 24.79 6.99 0.88
CA LEU A 629 23.79 8.04 0.68
C LEU A 629 23.12 8.43 2.00
N GLN A 630 23.09 9.73 2.30
CA GLN A 630 22.37 10.25 3.47
C GLN A 630 20.87 9.99 3.31
N THR A 631 20.29 9.26 4.26
CA THR A 631 18.91 8.75 4.17
C THR A 631 18.15 9.13 5.43
N GLN A 632 16.89 9.56 5.28
CA GLN A 632 15.96 9.70 6.41
C GLN A 632 15.13 8.42 6.55
N LEU A 633 14.93 8.00 7.79
CA LEU A 633 13.97 6.97 8.19
C LEU A 633 12.73 7.66 8.75
N LEU A 634 11.57 7.44 8.13
CA LEU A 634 10.27 7.81 8.68
C LEU A 634 9.64 6.57 9.32
N VAL A 635 9.18 6.70 10.55
CA VAL A 635 8.43 5.68 11.31
C VAL A 635 7.01 6.20 11.55
N GLU A 636 6.01 5.39 11.23
CA GLU A 636 4.60 5.69 11.48
C GLU A 636 4.08 4.68 12.52
N VAL A 637 3.86 5.13 13.76
CA VAL A 637 3.34 4.27 14.83
C VAL A 637 1.83 4.16 14.72
N THR A 638 1.31 2.94 14.83
CA THR A 638 -0.12 2.62 14.73
C THR A 638 -0.71 2.32 16.11
N GLY A 639 -2.01 2.52 16.26
CA GLY A 639 -2.75 2.11 17.46
C GLY A 639 -2.45 2.93 18.72
N LEU A 640 -1.99 4.17 18.55
CA LEU A 640 -1.73 5.13 19.65
C LEU A 640 -3.02 5.52 20.39
N GLY A 641 -4.15 5.57 19.69
CA GLY A 641 -5.51 5.74 20.23
C GLY A 641 -5.83 7.13 20.77
N SER A 642 -6.65 7.92 20.06
CA SER A 642 -7.07 9.26 20.52
C SER A 642 -8.16 9.23 21.62
N ARG A 643 -8.55 8.04 22.11
CA ARG A 643 -9.61 7.88 23.13
C ARG A 643 -9.15 8.09 24.57
N ALA A 644 -7.87 8.35 24.80
CA ALA A 644 -7.41 8.88 26.07
C ALA A 644 -7.93 10.33 26.24
N ASN A 645 -8.18 10.78 27.48
CA ASN A 645 -8.64 12.16 27.70
C ASN A 645 -7.52 13.15 27.34
N PRO A 646 -7.84 14.40 26.96
CA PRO A 646 -6.84 15.44 26.77
C PRO A 646 -6.02 15.64 28.07
N GLY A 647 -4.77 15.18 28.06
CA GLY A 647 -3.87 15.17 29.23
C GLY A 647 -3.41 13.79 29.71
N ASP A 648 -3.99 12.69 29.22
CA ASP A 648 -3.45 11.35 29.47
C ASP A 648 -2.10 11.18 28.72
N PRO A 649 -1.05 10.60 29.34
CA PRO A 649 0.26 10.49 28.69
C PRO A 649 0.21 9.51 27.51
N GLN A 650 0.67 9.96 26.34
CA GLN A 650 0.85 9.07 25.17
C GLN A 650 2.13 8.24 25.32
N PRO A 651 2.21 7.04 24.69
CA PRO A 651 3.45 6.28 24.64
C PRO A 651 4.54 7.06 23.87
N HIS A 652 5.76 7.06 24.42
CA HIS A 652 6.90 7.79 23.89
C HIS A 652 7.93 6.83 23.30
N PHE A 653 8.34 7.07 22.06
CA PHE A 653 9.37 6.27 21.37
C PHE A 653 10.65 7.08 21.25
N SER A 654 11.77 6.51 21.72
CA SER A 654 13.01 7.26 21.89
C SER A 654 14.03 7.02 20.78
N HIS A 655 14.09 5.80 20.24
CA HIS A 655 15.05 5.42 19.21
C HIS A 655 14.62 4.16 18.45
N VAL A 656 15.29 3.93 17.33
CA VAL A 656 15.28 2.65 16.61
C VAL A 656 16.67 2.02 16.71
N ILE A 657 16.71 0.70 16.94
CA ILE A 657 17.92 -0.10 16.87
C ILE A 657 17.98 -0.77 15.49
N LEU A 658 19.12 -0.67 14.81
CA LEU A 658 19.42 -1.47 13.62
C LEU A 658 20.20 -2.71 14.07
N ARG A 659 19.66 -3.92 13.85
CA ARG A 659 20.38 -5.18 14.11
C ARG A 659 20.76 -5.88 12.81
N GLY A 660 21.97 -6.41 12.74
CA GLY A 660 22.44 -7.24 11.63
C GLY A 660 21.67 -8.56 11.59
N VAL A 661 21.49 -9.09 10.39
CA VAL A 661 20.74 -10.33 10.14
C VAL A 661 21.62 -11.23 9.26
N PRO A 662 21.87 -12.50 9.63
CA PRO A 662 21.29 -13.25 10.76
C PRO A 662 22.04 -13.08 12.10
N GLU A 663 23.15 -12.36 12.17
CA GLU A 663 24.06 -12.41 13.34
C GLU A 663 23.51 -11.73 14.60
N GLY A 664 22.46 -10.91 14.48
CA GLY A 664 21.82 -10.20 15.59
C GLY A 664 22.65 -9.06 16.20
N ALA A 665 23.86 -8.82 15.69
CA ALA A 665 24.76 -7.78 16.18
C ALA A 665 24.13 -6.39 16.04
N GLU A 666 24.24 -5.56 17.07
CA GLU A 666 23.76 -4.19 17.02
C GLU A 666 24.66 -3.33 16.11
N LEU A 667 24.08 -2.79 15.04
CA LEU A 667 24.79 -1.98 14.04
C LEU A 667 24.83 -0.50 14.42
N GLY A 668 23.80 -0.06 15.16
CA GLY A 668 23.68 1.29 15.70
C GLY A 668 22.30 1.55 16.28
N GLN A 669 22.21 2.58 17.12
CA GLN A 669 20.97 3.13 17.64
C GLN A 669 20.81 4.55 17.08
N VAL A 670 19.60 4.90 16.64
CA VAL A 670 19.32 6.22 16.05
C VAL A 670 18.13 6.85 16.77
N PRO A 671 18.27 8.06 17.35
CA PRO A 671 17.18 8.72 18.05
C PRO A 671 16.02 9.06 17.11
N LEU A 672 14.80 9.05 17.64
CA LEU A 672 13.58 9.44 16.94
C LEU A 672 13.14 10.83 17.37
N GLU A 673 12.77 11.67 16.41
CA GLU A 673 12.21 13.00 16.62
C GLU A 673 10.76 13.04 16.10
N PRO A 674 9.78 13.56 16.86
CA PRO A 674 8.41 13.73 16.36
C PRO A 674 8.32 14.71 15.19
N VAL A 675 7.54 14.36 14.16
CA VAL A 675 7.34 15.20 12.98
C VAL A 675 5.84 15.39 12.72
N GLY A 676 5.39 16.65 12.71
CA GLY A 676 3.97 16.99 12.52
C GLY A 676 3.11 16.86 13.79
N PRO A 677 1.78 16.74 13.63
CA PRO A 677 0.86 16.58 14.76
C PRO A 677 1.12 15.27 15.54
N PRO A 678 1.32 15.32 16.87
CA PRO A 678 1.65 14.14 17.67
C PRO A 678 0.65 12.98 17.52
N GLU A 679 -0.63 13.30 17.29
CA GLU A 679 -1.72 12.34 17.17
C GLU A 679 -1.58 11.42 15.94
N ARG A 680 -0.81 11.83 14.92
CA ARG A 680 -0.53 10.97 13.76
C ARG A 680 0.54 9.92 14.02
N GLY A 681 1.34 10.04 15.09
CA GLY A 681 2.38 9.06 15.42
C GLY A 681 3.56 9.02 14.44
N LEU A 682 3.85 10.13 13.76
CA LEU A 682 4.94 10.23 12.79
C LEU A 682 6.24 10.66 13.49
N LEU A 683 7.29 9.88 13.29
CA LEU A 683 8.62 10.08 13.88
C LEU A 683 9.68 9.98 12.77
N ALA A 684 10.73 10.78 12.81
CA ALA A 684 11.84 10.74 11.87
C ALA A 684 13.18 10.47 12.55
N ALA A 685 14.13 9.91 11.79
CA ALA A 685 15.50 9.62 12.21
C ALA A 685 16.47 9.77 11.03
N SER A 686 17.57 10.48 11.23
CA SER A 686 18.61 10.66 10.21
C SER A 686 19.61 9.49 10.24
N LEU A 687 19.68 8.71 9.16
CA LEU A 687 20.62 7.61 9.01
C LEU A 687 21.91 8.11 8.35
N SER A 688 23.01 8.07 9.09
CA SER A 688 24.29 8.58 8.59
C SER A 688 24.86 7.67 7.48
N PRO A 689 25.58 8.24 6.48
CA PRO A 689 26.33 7.47 5.49
C PRO A 689 27.32 6.46 6.10
N THR A 690 27.82 6.72 7.31
CA THR A 690 28.70 5.81 8.04
C THR A 690 27.97 4.57 8.57
N LEU A 691 26.75 4.72 9.08
CA LEU A 691 25.90 3.62 9.52
C LEU A 691 25.47 2.73 8.35
N LEU A 692 25.24 3.36 7.19
CA LEU A 692 24.86 2.74 5.92
C LEU A 692 26.06 2.43 5.00
N SER A 693 27.30 2.40 5.52
CA SER A 693 28.50 2.28 4.68
C SER A 693 28.70 0.89 4.05
N THR A 694 28.20 -0.17 4.69
CA THR A 694 28.35 -1.56 4.24
C THR A 694 27.02 -2.09 3.69
N PRO A 695 26.94 -2.56 2.43
CA PRO A 695 25.79 -3.28 1.91
C PRO A 695 25.55 -4.59 2.68
N ARG A 696 24.47 -4.66 3.46
CA ARG A 696 24.06 -5.83 4.24
C ARG A 696 22.58 -5.74 4.68
N PRO A 697 21.93 -6.89 4.97
CA PRO A 697 20.61 -6.90 5.60
C PRO A 697 20.67 -6.48 7.08
N PHE A 698 19.58 -5.88 7.55
CA PHE A 698 19.35 -5.49 8.94
C PHE A 698 17.85 -5.47 9.28
N SER A 699 17.49 -5.71 10.54
CA SER A 699 16.14 -5.48 11.06
C SER A 699 16.08 -4.16 11.84
N LEU A 700 14.87 -3.59 11.96
CA LEU A 700 14.60 -2.40 12.75
C LEU A 700 13.81 -2.81 14.00
N GLU A 701 14.26 -2.36 15.17
CA GLU A 701 13.54 -2.51 16.44
C GLU A 701 13.17 -1.14 17.01
N LEU A 702 11.86 -0.89 17.13
CA LEU A 702 11.32 0.33 17.72
C LEU A 702 11.31 0.21 19.25
N ILE A 703 11.95 1.16 19.93
CA ILE A 703 12.07 1.20 21.40
C ILE A 703 11.31 2.42 21.95
N GLY A 704 10.50 2.17 22.97
CA GLY A 704 9.75 3.21 23.65
C GLY A 704 9.33 2.84 25.06
N GLN A 705 8.46 3.66 25.64
CA GLN A 705 7.80 3.44 26.92
C GLN A 705 6.34 3.84 26.82
N ASP A 706 5.46 3.16 27.57
CA ASP A 706 4.07 3.56 27.72
C ASP A 706 3.88 4.69 28.74
N ALA A 707 2.64 5.13 28.92
CA ALA A 707 2.24 6.15 29.89
C ALA A 707 2.69 5.90 31.33
N ALA A 708 2.96 4.64 31.70
CA ALA A 708 3.40 4.21 33.02
C ALA A 708 4.92 3.96 33.09
N GLY A 709 5.68 4.32 32.05
CA GLY A 709 7.13 4.09 31.97
C GLY A 709 7.52 2.63 31.68
N ARG A 710 6.57 1.76 31.33
CA ARG A 710 6.85 0.35 31.00
C ARG A 710 7.40 0.25 29.58
N ARG A 711 8.45 -0.55 29.38
CA ARG A 711 9.13 -0.73 28.09
C ARG A 711 8.14 -1.19 27.00
N LEU A 712 8.12 -0.47 25.88
CA LEU A 712 7.55 -0.90 24.62
C LEU A 712 8.69 -1.31 23.67
N HIS A 713 8.52 -2.45 23.01
CA HIS A 713 9.51 -3.01 22.07
C HIS A 713 8.77 -3.72 20.95
N ARG A 714 9.04 -3.34 19.70
CA ARG A 714 8.46 -3.97 18.50
C ARG A 714 9.57 -4.19 17.47
N ALA A 715 9.58 -5.34 16.80
CA ALA A 715 10.40 -5.55 15.60
C ALA A 715 9.60 -5.21 14.34
N ALA A 716 10.28 -4.66 13.34
CA ALA A 716 9.79 -4.68 11.97
C ALA A 716 9.55 -6.14 11.55
N PRO A 717 8.41 -6.48 10.93
CA PRO A 717 8.08 -7.87 10.60
C PRO A 717 9.07 -8.60 9.68
N GLN A 718 9.90 -7.86 8.94
CA GLN A 718 10.90 -8.38 8.00
C GLN A 718 12.15 -7.47 7.99
N PRO A 719 13.33 -7.98 7.61
CA PRO A 719 14.52 -7.16 7.43
C PRO A 719 14.41 -6.22 6.22
N SER A 720 15.28 -5.20 6.22
CA SER A 720 15.63 -4.36 5.08
C SER A 720 17.08 -4.60 4.67
N THR A 721 17.48 -4.17 3.49
CA THR A 721 18.86 -4.33 2.99
C THR A 721 19.45 -2.96 2.63
N VAL A 722 20.69 -2.71 3.04
CA VAL A 722 21.46 -1.58 2.46
C VAL A 722 21.95 -2.01 1.08
N VAL A 723 21.49 -1.35 0.02
CA VAL A 723 21.89 -1.65 -1.36
C VAL A 723 23.11 -0.85 -1.79
N PRO A 724 23.99 -1.39 -2.66
CA PRO A 724 25.21 -0.69 -3.09
C PRO A 724 24.97 0.54 -3.96
N VAL A 725 23.85 0.56 -4.70
CA VAL A 725 23.52 1.61 -5.66
C VAL A 725 22.05 1.99 -5.59
N LEU A 726 21.75 3.22 -6.00
CA LEU A 726 20.39 3.64 -6.32
C LEU A 726 20.05 3.13 -7.73
N LEU A 727 18.91 2.47 -7.90
CA LEU A 727 18.42 1.95 -9.17
C LEU A 727 16.98 2.45 -9.39
N GLU A 728 16.77 3.30 -10.39
CA GLU A 728 15.48 3.93 -10.68
C GLU A 728 14.97 3.51 -12.05
N LEU A 729 13.74 3.00 -12.11
CA LEU A 729 13.09 2.53 -13.34
C LEU A 729 11.76 3.27 -13.53
N SER A 730 11.56 3.88 -14.70
CA SER A 730 10.35 4.66 -15.02
C SER A 730 9.83 4.34 -16.43
N GLY A 731 8.52 4.47 -16.60
CA GLY A 731 7.81 4.22 -17.86
C GLY A 731 6.93 5.40 -18.28
N PRO A 732 6.06 5.23 -19.29
CA PRO A 732 5.13 6.27 -19.70
C PRO A 732 4.10 6.58 -18.61
N SER A 733 3.59 7.82 -18.63
CA SER A 733 2.56 8.31 -17.71
C SER A 733 1.14 7.80 -17.98
N GLY A 734 0.96 6.86 -18.92
CA GLY A 734 -0.34 6.26 -19.20
C GLY A 734 -0.26 4.81 -19.70
N PHE A 735 -1.42 4.25 -20.07
CA PHE A 735 -1.57 2.88 -20.57
C PHE A 735 -0.58 2.47 -21.68
N LEU A 736 -0.25 1.18 -21.69
CA LEU A 736 0.35 0.49 -22.84
C LEU A 736 -0.75 0.01 -23.79
N ALA A 737 -0.57 0.22 -25.10
CA ALA A 737 -1.45 -0.35 -26.12
C ALA A 737 -0.92 -1.72 -26.60
N PRO A 738 -1.78 -2.72 -26.89
CA PRO A 738 -1.39 -3.90 -27.64
C PRO A 738 -0.73 -3.53 -28.98
N GLY A 739 0.29 -4.29 -29.38
CA GLY A 739 1.08 -4.03 -30.59
C GLY A 739 2.08 -2.87 -30.49
N SER A 740 2.17 -2.17 -29.34
CA SER A 740 3.04 -1.00 -29.18
C SER A 740 4.46 -1.35 -28.71
N LYS A 741 5.43 -0.51 -29.11
CA LYS A 741 6.82 -0.53 -28.60
C LYS A 741 7.08 0.71 -27.77
N VAL A 742 7.35 0.52 -26.49
CA VAL A 742 7.36 1.59 -25.48
C VAL A 742 8.75 1.74 -24.85
N PRO A 743 9.32 2.96 -24.82
CA PRO A 743 10.57 3.22 -24.14
C PRO A 743 10.37 3.33 -22.61
N LEU A 744 11.25 2.70 -21.86
CA LEU A 744 11.39 2.84 -20.40
C LEU A 744 12.75 3.50 -20.11
N SER A 745 12.83 4.31 -19.06
CA SER A 745 14.07 4.98 -18.64
C SER A 745 14.63 4.34 -17.39
N LEU A 746 15.94 4.06 -17.41
CA LEU A 746 16.69 3.47 -16.32
C LEU A 746 17.78 4.44 -15.88
N ARG A 747 17.95 4.61 -14.57
CA ARG A 747 19.08 5.31 -13.96
C ARG A 747 19.71 4.41 -12.91
N ILE A 748 21.03 4.43 -12.83
CA ILE A 748 21.80 3.77 -11.78
C ILE A 748 22.86 4.73 -11.24
N ALA A 749 23.07 4.78 -9.92
CA ALA A 749 24.01 5.70 -9.28
C ALA A 749 24.71 5.10 -8.05
N SER A 750 26.01 5.36 -7.90
CA SER A 750 26.82 4.92 -6.75
C SER A 750 27.17 6.08 -5.82
N PHE A 751 27.06 5.89 -4.51
CA PHE A 751 27.40 6.88 -3.49
C PHE A 751 28.44 6.38 -2.46
N SER A 752 28.91 5.12 -2.59
CA SER A 752 29.85 4.48 -1.66
C SER A 752 31.25 4.24 -2.24
N GLY A 753 31.40 4.27 -3.57
CA GLY A 753 32.69 4.06 -4.25
C GLY A 753 32.54 3.38 -5.62
N PRO A 754 33.63 2.82 -6.17
CA PRO A 754 33.62 2.09 -7.44
C PRO A 754 32.68 0.88 -7.42
N GLN A 755 31.83 0.74 -8.45
CA GLN A 755 30.90 -0.37 -8.63
C GLN A 755 30.98 -0.91 -10.07
N ASP A 756 31.28 -2.21 -10.20
CA ASP A 756 31.25 -2.96 -11.47
C ASP A 756 30.01 -3.86 -11.50
N LEU A 757 29.01 -3.45 -12.30
CA LEU A 757 27.67 -4.01 -12.25
C LEU A 757 27.26 -4.60 -13.60
N ASP A 758 26.65 -5.78 -13.54
CA ASP A 758 25.95 -6.39 -14.66
C ASP A 758 24.43 -6.25 -14.42
N LEU A 759 23.70 -5.86 -15.47
CA LEU A 759 22.27 -5.57 -15.42
C LEU A 759 21.47 -6.70 -16.08
N ARG A 760 20.48 -7.22 -15.36
CA ARG A 760 19.53 -8.24 -15.85
C ARG A 760 18.12 -7.68 -15.85
N THR A 761 17.32 -8.07 -16.83
CA THR A 761 15.97 -7.55 -17.04
C THR A 761 14.98 -8.69 -17.16
N PHE A 762 13.85 -8.61 -16.46
CA PHE A 762 12.81 -9.62 -16.44
C PHE A 762 11.43 -8.97 -16.62
N VAL A 763 10.51 -9.64 -17.32
CA VAL A 763 9.15 -9.15 -17.55
C VAL A 763 8.14 -10.27 -17.32
N ASN A 764 7.08 -9.97 -16.57
CA ASN A 764 5.92 -10.83 -16.41
C ASN A 764 4.63 -10.06 -16.80
N PRO A 765 3.76 -10.60 -17.68
CA PRO A 765 3.97 -11.77 -18.56
C PRO A 765 5.18 -11.60 -19.48
N SER A 766 5.72 -12.70 -20.00
CA SER A 766 6.98 -12.74 -20.75
C SER A 766 6.92 -12.03 -22.11
N PHE A 767 7.02 -10.70 -22.09
CA PHE A 767 7.08 -9.84 -23.26
C PHE A 767 8.52 -9.56 -23.68
N SER A 768 8.73 -9.28 -24.97
CA SER A 768 10.06 -8.95 -25.48
C SER A 768 10.52 -7.60 -24.92
N LEU A 769 11.68 -7.61 -24.27
CA LEU A 769 12.33 -6.45 -23.68
C LEU A 769 13.78 -6.39 -24.16
N THR A 770 14.20 -5.23 -24.66
CA THR A 770 15.59 -4.97 -25.06
C THR A 770 16.13 -3.80 -24.25
N SER A 771 17.43 -3.81 -23.91
CA SER A 771 18.10 -2.72 -23.17
C SER A 771 19.36 -2.30 -23.91
N ASN A 772 19.67 -0.99 -23.93
CA ASN A 772 20.97 -0.50 -24.37
C ASN A 772 22.04 -0.51 -23.26
N LEU A 773 21.63 -0.74 -22.02
CA LEU A 773 22.49 -0.79 -20.84
C LEU A 773 22.39 -2.18 -20.22
N SER A 774 23.43 -2.99 -20.44
CA SER A 774 23.58 -4.34 -19.86
C SER A 774 24.65 -4.40 -18.79
N ARG A 775 25.51 -3.38 -18.69
CA ARG A 775 26.59 -3.26 -17.71
C ARG A 775 26.81 -1.78 -17.38
N ALA A 776 27.23 -1.50 -16.16
CA ALA A 776 27.66 -0.18 -15.71
C ALA A 776 28.97 -0.30 -14.92
N HIS A 777 29.86 0.66 -15.11
CA HIS A 777 30.99 0.93 -14.23
C HIS A 777 30.73 2.34 -13.68
N LEU A 778 30.74 2.49 -12.36
CA LEU A 778 30.38 3.73 -11.67
C LEU A 778 31.40 4.05 -10.60
N GLU A 779 32.02 5.22 -10.68
CA GLU A 779 32.82 5.81 -9.61
C GLU A 779 31.96 6.44 -8.51
N LEU A 780 32.60 6.97 -7.47
CA LEU A 780 31.92 7.68 -6.37
C LEU A 780 31.11 8.89 -6.91
N ASN A 781 29.81 8.92 -6.59
CA ASN A 781 28.82 9.91 -7.06
C ASN A 781 28.59 9.91 -8.58
N GLU A 782 29.01 8.87 -9.31
CA GLU A 782 28.70 8.71 -10.72
C GLU A 782 27.29 8.15 -10.94
N SER A 783 26.68 8.50 -12.07
CA SER A 783 25.39 7.96 -12.53
C SER A 783 25.44 7.56 -14.00
N ALA A 784 24.91 6.38 -14.33
CA ALA A 784 24.67 5.95 -15.71
C ALA A 784 23.18 5.92 -16.05
N TRP A 785 22.86 6.13 -17.32
CA TRP A 785 21.50 6.18 -17.85
C TRP A 785 21.31 5.17 -18.97
N GLY A 786 20.20 4.45 -18.93
CA GLY A 786 19.81 3.45 -19.91
C GLY A 786 18.39 3.69 -20.44
N ARG A 787 18.11 3.08 -21.58
CA ARG A 787 16.76 2.93 -22.13
C ARG A 787 16.48 1.46 -22.37
N LEU A 788 15.30 1.03 -21.98
CA LEU A 788 14.74 -0.24 -22.38
C LEU A 788 13.60 -0.01 -23.39
N TRP A 789 13.35 -0.97 -24.27
CA TRP A 789 12.19 -0.98 -25.15
C TRP A 789 11.38 -2.25 -24.90
N LEU A 790 10.20 -2.06 -24.32
CA LEU A 790 9.20 -3.09 -24.08
C LEU A 790 8.32 -3.20 -25.34
N GLU A 791 8.20 -4.40 -25.88
CA GLU A 791 7.32 -4.71 -27.02
C GLU A 791 6.10 -5.45 -26.49
N VAL A 792 4.93 -4.83 -26.60
CA VAL A 792 3.65 -5.36 -26.12
C VAL A 792 3.00 -6.14 -27.26
N PRO A 793 2.78 -7.46 -27.14
CA PRO A 793 2.16 -8.24 -28.21
C PRO A 793 0.75 -7.76 -28.56
N ASP A 794 0.31 -7.97 -29.81
CA ASP A 794 -1.09 -7.76 -30.21
C ASP A 794 -2.07 -8.67 -29.43
N SER A 795 -1.57 -9.83 -28.97
CA SER A 795 -2.30 -10.77 -28.12
C SER A 795 -2.29 -10.42 -26.62
N ALA A 796 -1.68 -9.30 -26.22
CA ALA A 796 -1.71 -8.87 -24.83
C ALA A 796 -3.14 -8.60 -24.38
N ALA A 797 -3.57 -9.27 -23.30
CA ALA A 797 -4.92 -9.11 -22.79
C ALA A 797 -5.17 -7.64 -22.39
N PRO A 798 -6.28 -7.01 -22.82
CA PRO A 798 -6.63 -5.70 -22.33
C PRO A 798 -6.91 -5.77 -20.82
N ASP A 799 -6.64 -4.67 -20.13
CA ASP A 799 -6.82 -4.50 -18.69
C ASP A 799 -5.95 -5.46 -17.85
N SER A 800 -4.82 -5.89 -18.40
CA SER A 800 -3.79 -6.71 -17.72
C SER A 800 -2.58 -5.87 -17.30
N VAL A 801 -1.89 -6.28 -16.23
CA VAL A 801 -0.69 -5.60 -15.74
C VAL A 801 0.57 -6.32 -16.22
N VAL A 802 1.54 -5.53 -16.67
CA VAL A 802 2.91 -5.94 -16.97
C VAL A 802 3.82 -5.42 -15.87
N MET A 803 4.62 -6.31 -15.31
CA MET A 803 5.66 -5.99 -14.33
C MET A 803 7.03 -6.16 -14.98
N VAL A 804 7.82 -5.09 -14.98
CA VAL A 804 9.23 -5.08 -15.42
C VAL A 804 10.13 -5.00 -14.19
N THR A 805 11.03 -5.96 -14.03
CA THR A 805 12.13 -5.91 -13.05
C THR A 805 13.44 -5.61 -13.75
N VAL A 806 14.24 -4.70 -13.18
CA VAL A 806 15.66 -4.58 -13.47
C VAL A 806 16.45 -4.94 -12.22
N THR A 807 17.47 -5.77 -12.38
CA THR A 807 18.39 -6.21 -11.32
C THR A 807 19.79 -5.73 -11.67
N ALA A 808 20.46 -5.03 -10.75
CA ALA A 808 21.87 -4.71 -10.81
C ALA A 808 22.64 -5.58 -9.81
N ALA A 809 23.62 -6.36 -10.27
CA ALA A 809 24.42 -7.23 -9.42
C ALA A 809 25.91 -7.00 -9.65
N GLY A 810 26.71 -7.13 -8.59
CA GLY A 810 28.17 -7.14 -8.70
C GLY A 810 28.68 -8.34 -9.50
N ARG A 811 29.81 -8.17 -10.20
CA ARG A 811 30.46 -9.28 -10.92
C ARG A 811 30.95 -10.36 -9.95
N GLU A 812 31.14 -11.58 -10.46
CA GLU A 812 31.60 -12.75 -9.67
C GLU A 812 32.88 -12.51 -8.85
N ALA A 813 33.75 -11.59 -9.28
CA ALA A 813 34.98 -11.23 -8.56
C ALA A 813 34.76 -10.31 -7.34
N ASN A 814 33.62 -9.62 -7.25
CA ASN A 814 33.20 -8.74 -6.15
C ASN A 814 31.70 -8.95 -5.89
N PRO A 815 31.30 -9.98 -5.13
CA PRO A 815 29.90 -10.23 -4.83
C PRO A 815 29.35 -9.15 -3.88
N VAL A 816 28.35 -8.43 -4.34
CA VAL A 816 27.64 -7.38 -3.59
C VAL A 816 26.14 -7.68 -3.66
N PRO A 817 25.33 -7.45 -2.59
CA PRO A 817 23.88 -7.66 -2.63
C PRO A 817 23.23 -7.01 -3.85
N PRO A 818 22.39 -7.74 -4.61
CA PRO A 818 21.78 -7.19 -5.82
C PRO A 818 20.78 -6.09 -5.49
N THR A 819 20.78 -5.03 -6.29
CA THR A 819 19.75 -3.97 -6.24
C THR A 819 18.66 -4.29 -7.24
N HIS A 820 17.40 -4.16 -6.84
CA HIS A 820 16.25 -4.42 -7.70
C HIS A 820 15.37 -3.17 -7.85
N ALA A 821 14.82 -2.96 -9.05
CA ALA A 821 13.82 -1.94 -9.33
C ALA A 821 12.64 -2.56 -10.07
N PHE A 822 11.42 -2.21 -9.65
CA PHE A 822 10.17 -2.79 -10.14
C PHE A 822 9.28 -1.70 -10.74
N LEU A 823 8.72 -1.94 -11.93
CA LEU A 823 7.80 -1.03 -12.61
C LEU A 823 6.55 -1.80 -13.05
N ARG A 824 5.38 -1.33 -12.63
CA ARG A 824 4.07 -1.87 -13.02
C ARG A 824 3.43 -0.97 -14.06
N LEU A 825 2.95 -1.56 -15.15
CA LEU A 825 2.37 -0.86 -16.31
C LEU A 825 1.07 -1.55 -16.72
N LEU A 826 0.02 -0.76 -16.98
CA LEU A 826 -1.29 -1.29 -17.36
C LEU A 826 -1.40 -1.36 -18.88
N VAL A 827 -1.69 -2.55 -19.43
CA VAL A 827 -2.13 -2.71 -20.82
C VAL A 827 -3.62 -2.42 -20.87
N SER A 828 -4.08 -1.57 -21.78
CA SER A 828 -5.50 -1.42 -22.07
C SER A 828 -5.71 -1.10 -23.54
N ALA A 829 -6.88 -1.47 -24.06
CA ALA A 829 -7.24 -1.08 -25.42
C ALA A 829 -7.34 0.45 -25.49
N PRO A 830 -6.86 1.09 -26.59
CA PRO A 830 -7.17 2.49 -26.84
C PRO A 830 -8.67 2.69 -26.70
N ALA A 831 -9.07 3.72 -25.94
CA ALA A 831 -10.46 4.13 -25.96
C ALA A 831 -10.84 4.36 -27.43
N LEU A 832 -11.96 3.79 -27.88
CA LEU A 832 -12.65 4.34 -29.03
C LEU A 832 -12.89 5.80 -28.69
N GLN A 833 -12.10 6.69 -29.29
CA GLN A 833 -12.47 8.09 -29.39
C GLN A 833 -13.86 8.06 -30.03
N ASP A 834 -14.84 8.70 -29.39
CA ASP A 834 -16.14 8.92 -30.02
C ASP A 834 -15.85 9.54 -31.38
N GLN A 835 -16.08 8.76 -32.44
CA GLN A 835 -15.79 9.23 -33.78
C GLN A 835 -16.76 10.38 -34.04
N HIS A 836 -16.24 11.60 -33.96
CA HIS A 836 -16.88 12.79 -34.49
C HIS A 836 -17.01 12.58 -36.00
N THR A 837 -18.06 11.87 -36.42
CA THR A 837 -18.54 11.86 -37.79
C THR A 837 -19.00 13.27 -38.09
N THR A 838 -18.09 14.06 -38.64
CA THR A 838 -18.42 15.31 -39.33
C THR A 838 -19.46 14.99 -40.39
N PRO A 839 -20.68 15.55 -40.33
CA PRO A 839 -21.69 15.26 -41.33
C PRO A 839 -21.32 15.98 -42.63
N THR A 840 -20.66 15.27 -43.54
CA THR A 840 -20.55 15.69 -44.94
C THR A 840 -21.95 15.64 -45.55
N GLY A 841 -22.48 16.80 -45.89
CA GLY A 841 -23.81 16.91 -46.47
C GLY A 841 -23.89 16.25 -47.84
N SER A 842 -24.82 15.31 -48.01
CA SER A 842 -25.39 14.97 -49.32
C SER A 842 -26.90 14.89 -49.19
N SER A 843 -27.58 15.65 -50.03
CA SER A 843 -29.03 15.61 -50.20
C SER A 843 -29.41 14.45 -51.13
N ASP A 844 -30.28 13.54 -50.67
CA ASP A 844 -31.51 13.13 -51.39
C ASP A 844 -32.27 12.00 -50.63
N PRO A 845 -33.56 11.72 -50.94
CA PRO A 845 -34.53 11.38 -49.88
C PRO A 845 -35.25 10.01 -49.98
N ILE A 846 -36.06 9.73 -48.93
CA ILE A 846 -37.18 8.76 -48.82
C ILE A 846 -36.81 7.27 -48.59
N LEU A 847 -37.16 6.71 -47.41
CA LEU A 847 -38.30 5.78 -47.25
C LEU A 847 -38.61 5.40 -45.78
N THR A 848 -39.89 5.31 -45.46
CA THR A 848 -40.44 4.82 -44.17
C THR A 848 -40.74 3.32 -44.22
N THR A 849 -40.35 2.53 -43.20
CA THR A 849 -41.05 1.28 -42.87
C THR A 849 -40.87 0.78 -41.42
N ALA A 850 -42.02 0.53 -40.77
CA ALA A 850 -42.35 -0.55 -39.82
C ALA A 850 -41.41 -0.91 -38.63
N THR A 851 -41.93 -0.69 -37.43
CA THR A 851 -41.66 -1.48 -36.21
C THR A 851 -42.46 -2.81 -36.19
N PRO A 852 -41.95 -3.85 -35.50
CA PRO A 852 -42.78 -4.91 -34.92
C PRO A 852 -42.84 -4.79 -33.38
N ALA A 853 -43.96 -5.23 -32.80
CA ALA A 853 -44.20 -5.24 -31.35
C ALA A 853 -44.23 -6.67 -30.79
N PHE A 854 -43.94 -6.84 -29.51
CA PHE A 854 -44.27 -8.05 -28.75
C PHE A 854 -44.78 -7.71 -27.33
N SER A 855 -45.75 -8.49 -26.86
CA SER A 855 -46.48 -8.30 -25.60
C SER A 855 -46.08 -9.35 -24.55
N PRO A 856 -46.26 -9.07 -23.24
CA PRO A 856 -45.86 -9.98 -22.17
C PRO A 856 -46.94 -11.03 -21.83
N PHE A 857 -46.50 -12.18 -21.30
CA PHE A 857 -47.36 -13.22 -20.73
C PHE A 857 -47.35 -13.21 -19.19
N THR A 858 -48.44 -13.71 -18.60
CA THR A 858 -48.74 -13.73 -17.16
C THR A 858 -48.84 -15.16 -16.59
N LEU A 859 -48.50 -15.33 -15.30
CA LEU A 859 -48.93 -16.43 -14.39
C LEU A 859 -48.65 -15.94 -12.96
N VAL A 860 -49.60 -15.67 -12.03
CA VAL A 860 -50.70 -16.44 -11.40
C VAL A 860 -50.27 -17.31 -10.19
N THR A 861 -50.23 -16.65 -9.03
CA THR A 861 -50.66 -17.02 -7.65
C THR A 861 -50.91 -18.47 -7.17
N GLN A 862 -50.44 -18.75 -5.94
CA GLN A 862 -51.10 -19.38 -4.76
C GLN A 862 -50.41 -18.81 -3.49
N GLY A 863 -50.96 -18.56 -2.28
CA GLY A 863 -52.24 -18.84 -1.61
C GLY A 863 -51.98 -19.64 -0.29
N ARG A 864 -51.98 -19.07 0.93
CA ARG A 864 -53.13 -18.77 1.85
C ARG A 864 -52.58 -18.12 3.16
N ALA A 865 -53.15 -17.03 3.69
CA ALA A 865 -54.15 -16.92 4.79
C ALA A 865 -53.63 -17.19 6.24
N GLY A 866 -53.95 -16.38 7.27
CA GLY A 866 -54.70 -15.10 7.29
C GLY A 866 -55.06 -14.55 8.69
N ALA A 867 -55.87 -13.47 8.71
CA ALA A 867 -56.55 -12.80 9.86
C ALA A 867 -55.66 -12.11 10.94
N GLY A 868 -56.02 -10.96 11.54
CA GLY A 868 -57.29 -10.19 11.45
C GLY A 868 -57.14 -8.67 11.70
N LEU A 869 -58.26 -7.94 11.67
CA LEU A 869 -58.34 -6.46 11.58
C LEU A 869 -58.37 -5.73 12.94
N ALA A 870 -57.94 -4.45 12.97
CA ALA A 870 -58.81 -3.32 13.39
C ALA A 870 -58.19 -1.91 13.15
N ALA A 871 -58.93 -1.09 12.38
CA ALA A 871 -59.13 0.39 12.44
C ALA A 871 -58.04 1.39 12.92
N GLY A 872 -57.92 2.53 12.21
CA GLY A 872 -57.51 3.82 12.81
C GLY A 872 -56.60 4.74 11.97
N SER A 873 -57.17 5.52 11.04
CA SER A 873 -56.49 6.63 10.33
C SER A 873 -56.77 7.98 11.01
N PRO A 874 -56.17 9.09 10.54
CA PRO A 874 -54.74 9.46 10.50
C PRO A 874 -54.51 10.73 11.35
N TRP A 875 -53.38 11.45 11.22
CA TRP A 875 -53.35 12.94 11.15
C TRP A 875 -51.95 13.44 10.74
N TRP A 876 -51.91 14.47 9.90
CA TRP A 876 -50.71 15.22 9.53
C TRP A 876 -50.69 16.55 10.28
N GLY A 877 -49.50 17.05 10.65
CA GLY A 877 -49.33 18.36 11.30
C GLY A 877 -47.92 18.90 11.08
N THR A 878 -47.75 19.72 10.05
CA THR A 878 -46.52 20.46 9.74
C THR A 878 -46.47 21.81 10.48
N VAL A 879 -45.36 22.55 10.31
CA VAL A 879 -45.04 23.90 10.84
C VAL A 879 -44.47 23.87 12.28
N GLY A 880 -43.36 24.55 12.60
CA GLY A 880 -42.39 25.25 11.75
C GLY A 880 -41.57 26.29 12.53
N GLY A 881 -40.23 26.21 12.42
CA GLY A 881 -39.25 27.31 12.61
C GLY A 881 -39.12 28.01 13.98
N VAL A 882 -37.93 27.92 14.59
CA VAL A 882 -37.34 29.02 15.38
C VAL A 882 -35.84 29.12 15.05
N LEU A 883 -35.42 30.28 14.56
CA LEU A 883 -34.03 30.73 14.51
C LEU A 883 -33.63 31.26 15.89
N LEU A 884 -32.42 30.97 16.36
CA LEU A 884 -31.84 31.65 17.52
C LEU A 884 -30.36 31.95 17.29
N LEU A 885 -30.03 33.24 17.42
CA LEU A 885 -28.71 33.84 17.30
C LEU A 885 -27.98 33.86 18.66
N LEU A 886 -26.69 34.27 18.60
CA LEU A 886 -25.72 34.56 19.68
C LEU A 886 -24.72 33.42 19.93
N GLY A 887 -23.41 33.70 20.06
CA GLY A 887 -22.74 35.00 19.98
C GLY A 887 -21.22 34.91 20.02
N LEU A 888 -20.55 36.01 19.67
CA LEU A 888 -19.09 36.16 19.63
C LEU A 888 -18.46 36.09 21.03
N ALA A 889 -17.30 35.43 21.14
CA ALA A 889 -16.26 35.79 22.10
C ALA A 889 -14.88 35.40 21.55
N SER A 890 -13.96 36.36 21.58
CA SER A 890 -12.55 36.23 21.20
C SER A 890 -11.81 35.17 22.05
N TRP A 891 -10.77 34.55 21.50
CA TRP A 891 -9.36 35.02 21.58
C TRP A 891 -8.56 34.39 20.43
#